data_AF-A0A069D893-F1
#
_entry.id   AF-A0A069D893-F1
#
_cell.length_a   1.000
_cell.length_b   1.000
_cell.length_c   1.000
_cell.angle_alpha   90.00
_cell.angle_beta   90.00
_cell.angle_gamma   90.00
#
_symmetry.space_group_name_H-M   'P 1'
#
loop_
_entity.id
_entity.type
_entity.pdbx_description
1 polymer ?
#
loop_
_entity_poly.entity_id
_entity_poly.type
_entity_poly.pdbx_seq_one_letter_code
_entity_poly.pdbx_strand_id
1 'polypeptide(L)'
;MNTTMLLEQTKQYWSDELQLPLPGFHLYTDGSLNYAKQAAAQTEQVLNLEPVMLKRYSELYDMKAWMLAGYAVFLHRMTQDNEMLIGVQNRREQLLPMRISISGTDSFRRVYEQVLDKLVQLDSTELSHADVEHIAGYTVQYQTIYGMKLHHEASRLNWYVQEGPDTWLLHVSYDSQLFKQATIRRYMQHFERLLSGVLEDGDMDTTISSLPILTEEDWRAYDVLNDTKMSVPEQTTIVSMFTSVAAQFPDRTALSANEDELTYQELDLLSNKVANMLLEKGIRKGEFVSLFMERSLETIVSLLGVMKAGGAYIPLDPTHPEERNAYIIEDTKSKVILTESSYIPKLDSLLAGFEHRPEIVCLDQLDGSYSETAPAIRIDEDDLAYVIYTSGSTGKPKGALIAHKGVVNLAMATKQDLGLTEEDMILQYSTFSFDASVYDIFGSIGSGARLHLLSDEERFSIDAFTEAVEQLEATRIAILPTVFFNRLAAYLPEDAAVKYEKIKSITVGGEALTGETVRMFQKKLQIPVTNLYGPTEITVVATGHKVDYPVPEDVSTIVIGTPLANYELYIVDGNNDLCPIGVTGELLISSVGVAKGYLNQPEKTKEAFISDPIRPGSGKKFYRSGDLVRLLPNGQVEYRGRRDSQIKIRGFRIEIGEIENSFAKHENIKDVAVIPITEDGNKLLAAFYTTNDGAAIPKKALVQYLSKKVPGYMVPTYMQHVVEMPLSPTGKVDRKQLAAYELKADEYDSIYMAPENEIQQAVAASWKQVLDLERISIHDDFFEIGGYSLKILEILVLLKPSYPLLKINDFFQYPTIARLAERIEELNQAVEKDARDIDIVNRPIEDLAEHPAVIGTADHFSIKRSAQKNILLTGATGYLGSHLLAELLQRSDAIVYCLVRSSSGVDPYSRLVHIMEGYFGSESAEWIENRVVVLEGDLEKENLGLSEADQMLVAKQIDSIIHCGADVRHFGDAKHFANVNVESTNRLLSLAREGSGIRFHFISTLGIPEELAENGQWADIVQGNDYMTSYVENVYTNSKLEAEKLVIQAGEEGVPVNVYRVGNLSCRSDNGVFQNNIDNNAFYRMLKAMLLLRRAPRVRWEVDMTPIDYAGQAVTALALQDETVGRVFHICNPVTIPYERMVEYFTDAGYDITLMDLKEFEGWLLNPNEPKDSAGVELAMAQLEGDGAKNSMFRYTCPQTMEFLAGTGVQCAEPDAAYFNKLIHHAVEIGYFIQPNSFDNVTR
;
A
#
# COMPACT_ATOMS: atom_id res chain seq x y z
N MET A 1 -73.51 2.95 -14.43
CA MET A 1 -72.48 1.98 -14.84
C MET A 1 -71.24 2.62 -15.46
N ASN A 2 -71.30 3.83 -16.08
CA ASN A 2 -70.11 4.43 -16.71
C ASN A 2 -69.08 5.12 -15.79
N THR A 3 -69.46 5.64 -14.61
CA THR A 3 -68.52 6.45 -13.80
C THR A 3 -67.50 5.61 -13.02
N THR A 4 -67.90 4.43 -12.53
CA THR A 4 -67.01 3.52 -11.78
C THR A 4 -65.96 2.88 -12.69
N MET A 5 -66.36 2.48 -13.91
CA MET A 5 -65.47 1.87 -14.89
C MET A 5 -64.43 2.87 -15.42
N LEU A 6 -64.83 4.13 -15.63
CA LEU A 6 -63.92 5.21 -16.01
C LEU A 6 -62.92 5.53 -14.88
N LEU A 7 -63.37 5.51 -13.62
CA LEU A 7 -62.51 5.71 -12.46
C LEU A 7 -61.50 4.56 -12.28
N GLU A 8 -61.90 3.31 -12.49
CA GLU A 8 -61.00 2.16 -12.47
C GLU A 8 -59.98 2.19 -13.61
N GLN A 9 -60.39 2.54 -14.83
CA GLN A 9 -59.47 2.75 -15.96
C GLN A 9 -58.47 3.87 -15.70
N THR A 10 -58.93 4.97 -15.10
CA THR A 10 -58.06 6.10 -14.73
C THR A 10 -57.05 5.68 -13.65
N LYS A 11 -57.49 4.95 -12.62
CA LYS A 11 -56.59 4.41 -11.59
C LYS A 11 -55.58 3.41 -12.16
N GLN A 12 -56.00 2.54 -13.07
CA GLN A 12 -55.12 1.57 -13.72
C GLN A 12 -54.06 2.29 -14.57
N TYR A 13 -54.44 3.29 -15.36
CA TYR A 13 -53.50 4.10 -16.13
C TYR A 13 -52.41 4.72 -15.24
N TRP A 14 -52.79 5.38 -14.14
CA TRP A 14 -51.82 5.99 -13.22
C TRP A 14 -50.99 4.95 -12.49
N SER A 15 -51.55 3.79 -12.17
CA SER A 15 -50.81 2.67 -11.60
C SER A 15 -49.74 2.15 -12.56
N ASP A 16 -50.01 2.12 -13.86
CA ASP A 16 -49.07 1.65 -14.90
C ASP A 16 -47.99 2.71 -15.19
N GLU A 17 -48.35 4.00 -15.24
CA GLU A 17 -47.40 5.09 -15.42
C GLU A 17 -46.43 5.25 -14.24
N LEU A 18 -46.88 4.94 -13.02
CA LEU A 18 -46.14 5.14 -11.77
C LEU A 18 -45.65 3.83 -11.13
N GLN A 19 -45.49 2.76 -11.93
CA GLN A 19 -44.87 1.52 -11.43
C GLN A 19 -43.43 1.76 -10.99
N LEU A 20 -43.10 1.29 -9.79
CA LEU A 20 -41.73 1.37 -9.26
C LEU A 20 -40.83 0.28 -9.87
N PRO A 21 -39.53 0.57 -10.09
CA PRO A 21 -38.88 1.86 -9.85
C PRO A 21 -39.30 2.91 -10.90
N LEU A 22 -39.57 4.14 -10.45
CA LEU A 22 -39.85 5.25 -11.37
C LEU A 22 -38.61 5.51 -12.24
N PRO A 23 -38.79 5.80 -13.54
CA PRO A 23 -37.67 6.16 -14.39
C PRO A 23 -37.10 7.51 -13.96
N GLY A 24 -35.79 7.52 -13.73
CA GLY A 24 -35.01 8.71 -13.45
C GLY A 24 -33.93 8.90 -14.51
N PHE A 25 -33.48 10.13 -14.66
CA PHE A 25 -32.35 10.48 -15.51
C PHE A 25 -31.37 11.35 -14.72
N HIS A 26 -30.20 11.67 -15.28
CA HIS A 26 -29.22 12.51 -14.59
C HIS A 26 -28.61 13.55 -15.52
N LEU A 27 -29.20 14.76 -15.51
CA LEU A 27 -28.57 15.92 -16.16
C LEU A 27 -27.32 16.36 -15.40
N TYR A 28 -26.36 16.91 -16.13
CA TYR A 28 -25.19 17.56 -15.53
C TYR A 28 -25.62 18.76 -14.68
N THR A 29 -25.06 18.86 -13.47
CA THR A 29 -25.19 20.01 -12.57
C THR A 29 -23.80 20.56 -12.27
N ASP A 30 -23.69 21.87 -12.13
CA ASP A 30 -22.46 22.54 -11.70
C ASP A 30 -22.21 22.40 -10.20
N GLY A 31 -23.29 22.25 -9.41
CA GLY A 31 -23.24 22.08 -7.96
C GLY A 31 -23.68 20.68 -7.50
N SER A 32 -23.34 20.34 -6.26
CA SER A 32 -23.70 19.06 -5.64
C SER A 32 -25.15 19.02 -5.16
N LEU A 33 -25.85 17.93 -5.48
CA LEU A 33 -27.22 17.67 -5.05
C LEU A 33 -27.36 17.52 -3.53
N ASN A 34 -26.30 17.15 -2.82
CA ASN A 34 -26.33 16.89 -1.39
C ASN A 34 -26.29 18.17 -0.54
N TYR A 35 -25.87 19.30 -1.11
CA TYR A 35 -25.70 20.57 -0.40
C TYR A 35 -26.80 21.60 -0.69
N ALA A 36 -27.75 21.30 -1.57
CA ALA A 36 -28.87 22.17 -1.86
C ALA A 36 -29.82 22.26 -0.65
N LYS A 37 -29.69 23.29 0.20
CA LYS A 37 -30.61 23.58 1.32
C LYS A 37 -31.78 24.43 0.83
N GLN A 38 -32.97 24.15 1.38
CA GLN A 38 -34.26 24.80 1.08
C GLN A 38 -34.22 26.33 1.18
N ALA A 39 -33.97 26.97 0.04
CA ALA A 39 -34.52 28.25 -0.45
C ALA A 39 -33.61 28.73 -1.60
N ALA A 40 -33.85 28.23 -2.82
CA ALA A 40 -33.05 28.54 -4.00
C ALA A 40 -33.16 30.03 -4.38
N ALA A 41 -32.03 30.68 -4.69
CA ALA A 41 -32.05 31.91 -5.47
C ALA A 41 -32.48 31.55 -6.90
N GLN A 42 -33.64 32.05 -7.32
CA GLN A 42 -34.25 31.66 -8.60
C GLN A 42 -33.73 32.56 -9.72
N THR A 43 -33.33 31.96 -10.84
CA THR A 43 -32.91 32.68 -12.05
C THR A 43 -33.68 32.18 -13.27
N GLU A 44 -33.90 33.06 -14.24
CA GLU A 44 -34.56 32.77 -15.51
C GLU A 44 -33.61 33.10 -16.67
N GLN A 45 -33.61 32.28 -17.72
CA GLN A 45 -33.02 32.57 -19.02
C GLN A 45 -34.08 32.51 -20.11
N VAL A 46 -33.91 33.34 -21.15
CA VAL A 46 -34.85 33.44 -22.27
C VAL A 46 -34.07 33.29 -23.57
N LEU A 47 -34.53 32.40 -24.46
CA LEU A 47 -34.02 32.23 -25.82
C LEU A 47 -35.14 32.50 -26.82
N ASN A 48 -34.84 33.27 -27.86
CA ASN A 48 -35.76 33.47 -28.97
C ASN A 48 -35.60 32.33 -29.98
N LEU A 49 -36.66 31.60 -30.25
CA LEU A 49 -36.69 30.56 -31.26
C LEU A 49 -37.06 31.20 -32.61
N GLU A 50 -36.26 30.92 -33.65
CA GLU A 50 -36.43 31.43 -35.02
C GLU A 50 -37.89 31.30 -35.53
N PRO A 51 -38.64 32.40 -35.67
CA PRO A 51 -40.10 32.37 -35.89
C PRO A 51 -40.51 31.84 -37.27
N VAL A 52 -39.65 32.06 -38.27
CA VAL A 52 -39.87 31.64 -39.66
C VAL A 52 -39.89 30.11 -39.76
N MET A 53 -39.11 29.43 -38.93
CA MET A 53 -38.98 27.97 -38.91
C MET A 53 -40.18 27.29 -38.25
N LEU A 54 -40.72 27.87 -37.16
CA LEU A 54 -41.82 27.29 -36.38
C LEU A 54 -43.20 27.48 -37.02
N LYS A 55 -43.41 28.58 -37.76
CA LYS A 55 -44.72 28.93 -38.35
C LYS A 55 -45.25 27.89 -39.33
N ARG A 56 -44.36 27.26 -40.12
CA ARG A 56 -44.74 26.18 -41.06
C ARG A 56 -45.26 24.94 -40.33
N TYR A 57 -44.74 24.65 -39.14
CA TYR A 57 -45.06 23.44 -38.38
C TYR A 57 -46.25 23.66 -37.44
N SER A 58 -46.49 24.90 -36.98
CA SER A 58 -47.71 25.24 -36.22
C SER A 58 -49.01 25.04 -37.01
N GLU A 59 -48.92 25.01 -38.35
CA GLU A 59 -50.05 24.68 -39.22
C GLU A 59 -50.28 23.17 -39.38
N LEU A 60 -49.27 22.34 -39.08
CA LEU A 60 -49.26 20.90 -39.35
C LEU A 60 -49.35 20.03 -38.09
N TYR A 61 -48.89 20.53 -36.94
CA TYR A 61 -48.75 19.75 -35.71
C TYR A 61 -49.27 20.52 -34.49
N ASP A 62 -49.74 19.78 -33.48
CA ASP A 62 -49.94 20.34 -32.13
C ASP A 62 -48.60 20.81 -31.56
N MET A 63 -48.44 22.12 -31.42
CA MET A 63 -47.17 22.74 -31.05
C MET A 63 -46.73 22.41 -29.63
N LYS A 64 -47.67 22.20 -28.69
CA LYS A 64 -47.34 21.80 -27.34
C LYS A 64 -46.75 20.40 -27.34
N ALA A 65 -47.37 19.47 -28.07
CA ALA A 65 -46.85 18.11 -28.25
C ALA A 65 -45.51 18.11 -28.99
N TRP A 66 -45.36 18.94 -30.02
CA TRP A 66 -44.13 19.01 -30.82
C TRP A 66 -42.94 19.52 -30.01
N MET A 67 -43.11 20.62 -29.28
CA MET A 67 -42.05 21.16 -28.42
C MET A 67 -41.71 20.21 -27.25
N LEU A 68 -42.71 19.54 -26.68
CA LEU A 68 -42.49 18.55 -25.62
C LEU A 68 -41.78 17.29 -26.16
N ALA A 69 -42.10 16.85 -27.39
CA ALA A 69 -41.37 15.78 -28.05
C ALA A 69 -39.91 16.16 -28.29
N GLY A 70 -39.65 17.37 -28.80
CA GLY A 70 -38.30 17.92 -28.90
C GLY A 70 -37.58 17.96 -27.56
N TYR A 71 -38.29 18.33 -26.49
CA TYR A 71 -37.71 18.38 -25.13
C TYR A 71 -37.35 16.99 -24.61
N ALA A 72 -38.23 16.01 -24.80
CA ALA A 72 -37.96 14.62 -24.43
C ALA A 72 -36.77 14.04 -25.21
N VAL A 73 -36.68 14.33 -26.51
CA VAL A 73 -35.54 13.93 -27.36
C VAL A 73 -34.25 14.61 -26.91
N PHE A 74 -34.29 15.90 -26.57
CA PHE A 74 -33.15 16.61 -26.00
C PHE A 74 -32.68 15.96 -24.69
N LEU A 75 -33.60 15.70 -23.76
CA LEU A 75 -33.25 15.06 -22.50
C LEU A 75 -32.64 13.67 -22.72
N HIS A 76 -33.22 12.85 -23.60
CA HIS A 76 -32.67 11.55 -23.99
C HIS A 76 -31.23 11.68 -24.51
N ARG A 77 -30.95 12.63 -25.40
CA ARG A 77 -29.59 12.82 -25.95
C ARG A 77 -28.61 13.40 -24.92
N MET A 78 -29.07 14.18 -23.95
CA MET A 78 -28.23 14.75 -22.89
C MET A 78 -27.96 13.81 -21.71
N THR A 79 -28.79 12.79 -21.51
CA THR A 79 -28.64 11.85 -20.38
C THR A 79 -28.37 10.41 -20.81
N GLN A 80 -28.64 10.07 -22.06
CA GLN A 80 -28.62 8.72 -22.63
C GLN A 80 -29.63 7.75 -21.99
N ASP A 81 -30.62 8.26 -21.25
CA ASP A 81 -31.67 7.44 -20.65
C ASP A 81 -32.80 7.17 -21.64
N ASN A 82 -33.26 5.92 -21.69
CA ASN A 82 -34.36 5.51 -22.58
C ASN A 82 -35.74 5.74 -21.96
N GLU A 83 -35.83 5.97 -20.65
CA GLU A 83 -37.08 6.14 -19.93
C GLU A 83 -36.99 7.40 -19.06
N MET A 84 -38.01 8.26 -19.13
CA MET A 84 -38.01 9.55 -18.43
C MET A 84 -39.36 9.83 -17.79
N LEU A 85 -39.35 10.43 -16.59
CA LEU A 85 -40.56 10.98 -15.97
C LEU A 85 -40.48 12.51 -15.93
N ILE A 86 -41.37 13.17 -16.66
CA ILE A 86 -41.43 14.63 -16.78
C ILE A 86 -42.70 15.13 -16.12
N GLY A 87 -42.60 16.19 -15.32
CA GLY A 87 -43.80 16.90 -14.84
C GLY A 87 -44.35 17.78 -15.97
N VAL A 88 -45.60 17.58 -16.37
CA VAL A 88 -46.20 18.33 -17.48
C VAL A 88 -47.41 19.08 -16.98
N GLN A 89 -47.49 20.37 -17.29
CA GLN A 89 -48.67 21.16 -16.99
C GLN A 89 -49.76 20.89 -18.04
N ASN A 90 -50.94 20.41 -17.62
CA ASN A 90 -52.08 20.16 -18.51
C ASN A 90 -52.83 21.47 -18.87
N ARG A 91 -53.88 21.40 -19.70
CA ARG A 91 -54.72 22.57 -20.09
C ARG A 91 -55.45 23.23 -18.92
N ARG A 92 -55.61 22.55 -17.79
CA ARG A 92 -56.22 23.08 -16.56
C ARG A 92 -55.18 23.62 -15.58
N GLU A 93 -53.95 23.83 -16.04
CA GLU A 93 -52.81 24.30 -15.24
C GLU A 93 -52.37 23.36 -14.10
N GLN A 94 -52.82 22.10 -14.12
CA GLN A 94 -52.42 21.08 -13.13
C GLN A 94 -51.11 20.41 -13.55
N LEU A 95 -50.22 20.20 -12.58
CA LEU A 95 -48.96 19.46 -12.77
C LEU A 95 -49.21 17.96 -12.64
N LEU A 96 -48.90 17.21 -13.70
CA LEU A 96 -49.12 15.76 -13.75
C LEU A 96 -47.88 15.04 -14.29
N PRO A 97 -47.58 13.81 -13.83
CA PRO A 97 -46.48 13.02 -14.36
C PRO A 97 -46.76 12.53 -15.78
N MET A 98 -45.76 12.59 -16.65
CA MET A 98 -45.75 11.95 -17.96
C MET A 98 -44.50 11.09 -18.10
N ARG A 99 -44.68 9.77 -18.24
CA ARG A 99 -43.58 8.87 -18.58
C ARG A 99 -43.34 8.90 -20.08
N ILE A 100 -42.11 8.95 -20.55
CA ILE A 100 -41.77 8.87 -21.99
C ILE A 100 -40.70 7.81 -22.17
N SER A 101 -40.87 6.97 -23.19
CA SER A 101 -39.94 5.89 -23.56
C SER A 101 -39.39 6.17 -24.95
N ILE A 102 -38.07 6.32 -25.05
CA ILE A 102 -37.36 6.67 -26.28
C ILE A 102 -36.26 5.64 -26.53
N SER A 103 -36.23 5.07 -27.73
CA SER A 103 -35.07 4.37 -28.26
C SER A 103 -34.30 5.28 -29.21
N GLY A 104 -32.96 5.18 -29.23
CA GLY A 104 -32.13 5.87 -30.23
C GLY A 104 -32.43 5.49 -31.68
N THR A 105 -33.18 4.40 -31.92
CA THR A 105 -33.67 3.99 -33.25
C THR A 105 -35.07 4.50 -33.60
N ASP A 106 -35.75 5.15 -32.65
CA ASP A 106 -37.06 5.74 -32.91
C ASP A 106 -36.93 6.97 -33.82
N SER A 107 -37.98 7.20 -34.60
CA SER A 107 -38.11 8.44 -35.35
C SER A 107 -38.69 9.56 -34.48
N PHE A 108 -38.42 10.81 -34.86
CA PHE A 108 -39.04 11.96 -34.19
C PHE A 108 -40.58 11.88 -34.22
N ARG A 109 -41.16 11.40 -35.34
CA ARG A 109 -42.60 11.16 -35.49
C ARG A 109 -43.15 10.26 -34.39
N ARG A 110 -42.48 9.14 -34.12
CA ARG A 110 -42.95 8.18 -33.12
C ARG A 110 -43.01 8.80 -31.73
N VAL A 111 -41.98 9.58 -31.36
CA VAL A 111 -41.97 10.28 -30.05
C VAL A 111 -43.04 11.36 -30.01
N TYR A 112 -43.24 12.10 -31.11
CA TYR A 112 -44.33 13.07 -31.22
C TYR A 112 -45.71 12.44 -31.01
N GLU A 113 -46.00 11.32 -31.68
CA GLU A 113 -47.27 10.60 -31.57
C GLU A 113 -47.50 10.09 -30.14
N GLN A 114 -46.46 9.51 -29.52
CA GLN A 114 -46.50 9.07 -28.12
C GLN A 114 -46.81 10.23 -27.16
N VAL A 115 -46.16 11.38 -27.34
CA VAL A 115 -46.38 12.58 -26.52
C VAL A 115 -47.79 13.14 -26.73
N LEU A 116 -48.26 13.18 -27.97
CA LEU A 116 -49.59 13.67 -28.31
C LEU A 116 -50.69 12.84 -27.63
N ASP A 117 -50.60 11.51 -27.72
CA ASP A 117 -51.56 10.59 -27.09
C ASP A 117 -51.60 10.78 -25.57
N LYS A 118 -50.44 10.91 -24.93
CA LYS A 118 -50.35 11.17 -23.48
C LYS A 118 -50.90 12.53 -23.09
N LEU A 119 -50.64 13.58 -23.87
CA LEU A 119 -51.21 14.91 -23.61
C LEU A 119 -52.74 14.89 -23.67
N VAL A 120 -53.32 14.18 -24.63
CA VAL A 120 -54.79 14.00 -24.73
C VAL A 120 -55.34 13.34 -23.46
N GLN A 121 -54.66 12.32 -22.95
CA GLN A 121 -55.04 11.65 -21.69
C GLN A 121 -54.94 12.60 -20.49
N LEU A 122 -53.82 13.33 -20.35
CA LEU A 122 -53.60 14.31 -19.27
C LEU A 122 -54.57 15.49 -19.30
N ASP A 123 -55.01 15.93 -20.49
CA ASP A 123 -55.98 17.01 -20.63
C ASP A 123 -57.42 16.55 -20.36
N SER A 124 -57.68 15.24 -20.44
CA SER A 124 -59.00 14.64 -20.22
C SER A 124 -59.28 14.24 -18.76
N THR A 125 -58.25 14.11 -17.92
CA THR A 125 -58.39 13.72 -16.51
C THR A 125 -58.90 14.87 -15.62
N GLU A 126 -59.64 14.53 -14.56
CA GLU A 126 -60.06 15.49 -13.53
C GLU A 126 -59.21 15.41 -12.25
N LEU A 127 -58.22 14.51 -12.23
CA LEU A 127 -57.36 14.28 -11.07
C LEU A 127 -56.35 15.41 -10.87
N SER A 128 -56.17 15.84 -9.62
CA SER A 128 -55.08 16.73 -9.21
C SER A 128 -53.77 15.96 -8.98
N HIS A 129 -52.65 16.67 -8.85
CA HIS A 129 -51.36 16.07 -8.48
C HIS A 129 -51.46 15.26 -7.18
N ALA A 130 -52.16 15.79 -6.17
CA ALA A 130 -52.37 15.11 -4.90
C ALA A 130 -53.21 13.83 -5.04
N ASP A 131 -54.18 13.81 -5.96
CA ASP A 131 -54.96 12.60 -6.23
C ASP A 131 -54.08 11.52 -6.89
N VAL A 132 -53.15 11.92 -7.76
CA VAL A 132 -52.18 11.01 -8.38
C VAL A 132 -51.20 10.44 -7.36
N GLU A 133 -50.68 11.26 -6.44
CA GLU A 133 -49.84 10.78 -5.33
C GLU A 133 -50.61 9.84 -4.40
N HIS A 134 -51.88 10.13 -4.14
CA HIS A 134 -52.75 9.26 -3.36
C HIS A 134 -52.97 7.90 -4.05
N ILE A 135 -53.11 7.88 -5.37
CA ILE A 135 -53.21 6.64 -6.16
C ILE A 135 -51.88 5.87 -6.16
N ALA A 136 -50.76 6.57 -6.29
CA ALA A 136 -49.42 5.97 -6.31
C ALA A 136 -49.00 5.41 -4.93
N GLY A 137 -49.49 6.01 -3.84
CA GLY A 137 -49.14 5.65 -2.48
C GLY A 137 -47.82 6.24 -1.99
N TYR A 138 -47.22 7.17 -2.74
CA TYR A 138 -45.98 7.86 -2.42
C TYR A 138 -45.89 9.24 -3.12
N THR A 139 -45.02 10.11 -2.62
CA THR A 139 -44.78 11.45 -3.20
C THR A 139 -44.00 11.34 -4.50
N VAL A 140 -44.51 11.95 -5.57
CA VAL A 140 -43.87 11.92 -6.89
C VAL A 140 -43.01 13.18 -7.04
N GLN A 141 -41.69 13.01 -7.08
CA GLN A 141 -40.75 14.11 -7.32
C GLN A 141 -40.37 14.20 -8.79
N TYR A 142 -40.24 15.44 -9.31
CA TYR A 142 -39.83 15.69 -10.68
C TYR A 142 -38.40 16.21 -10.72
N GLN A 143 -37.60 15.72 -11.66
CA GLN A 143 -36.32 16.39 -11.93
C GLN A 143 -36.52 17.65 -12.79
N THR A 144 -37.48 17.58 -13.71
CA THR A 144 -37.82 18.70 -14.60
C THR A 144 -39.32 18.80 -14.86
N ILE A 145 -39.77 20.02 -15.14
CA ILE A 145 -41.13 20.33 -15.53
C ILE A 145 -41.17 21.04 -16.88
N TYR A 146 -42.16 20.67 -17.69
CA TYR A 146 -42.49 21.37 -18.93
C TYR A 146 -43.87 22.06 -18.82
N GLY A 147 -43.94 23.30 -19.26
CA GLY A 147 -45.15 24.13 -19.29
C GLY A 147 -45.23 25.17 -18.18
N MET A 148 -44.31 25.19 -17.21
CA MET A 148 -44.32 26.14 -16.09
C MET A 148 -43.22 27.19 -16.23
N LYS A 149 -43.60 28.48 -16.22
CA LYS A 149 -42.67 29.60 -16.34
C LYS A 149 -41.85 29.85 -15.07
N LEU A 150 -42.48 29.74 -13.91
CA LEU A 150 -41.85 29.95 -12.61
C LEU A 150 -41.30 28.63 -12.06
N HIS A 151 -40.26 28.75 -11.25
CA HIS A 151 -39.68 27.62 -10.52
C HIS A 151 -40.75 26.99 -9.61
N HIS A 152 -40.77 25.66 -9.53
CA HIS A 152 -41.71 24.88 -8.70
C HIS A 152 -40.89 24.08 -7.70
N GLU A 153 -41.28 24.04 -6.42
CA GLU A 153 -40.50 23.39 -5.36
C GLU A 153 -40.19 21.92 -5.64
N ALA A 154 -41.06 21.24 -6.38
CA ALA A 154 -40.90 19.84 -6.75
C ALA A 154 -40.01 19.59 -7.99
N SER A 155 -39.31 20.60 -8.53
CA SER A 155 -38.46 20.49 -9.72
C SER A 155 -37.19 21.33 -9.61
N ARG A 156 -36.14 20.93 -10.34
CA ARG A 156 -34.84 21.61 -10.39
C ARG A 156 -34.67 22.48 -11.63
N LEU A 157 -35.47 22.24 -12.65
CA LEU A 157 -35.38 22.85 -13.98
C LEU A 157 -36.76 22.88 -14.63
N ASN A 158 -37.29 24.08 -14.93
CA ASN A 158 -38.60 24.23 -15.58
C ASN A 158 -38.47 24.95 -16.92
N TRP A 159 -39.12 24.41 -17.93
CA TRP A 159 -39.15 24.93 -19.29
C TRP A 159 -40.56 25.40 -19.64
N TYR A 160 -40.67 26.58 -20.24
CA TYR A 160 -41.93 27.16 -20.70
C TYR A 160 -41.74 27.86 -22.04
N VAL A 161 -42.60 27.54 -23.00
CA VAL A 161 -42.58 28.19 -24.31
C VAL A 161 -43.71 29.21 -24.36
N GLN A 162 -43.36 30.48 -24.52
CA GLN A 162 -44.29 31.58 -24.72
C GLN A 162 -44.44 31.84 -26.22
N GLU A 163 -45.61 31.55 -26.75
CA GLU A 163 -45.97 31.87 -28.13
C GLU A 163 -46.33 33.36 -28.26
N GLY A 164 -45.75 34.02 -29.27
CA GLY A 164 -46.04 35.39 -29.65
C GLY A 164 -46.32 35.52 -31.16
N PRO A 165 -46.86 36.66 -31.63
CA PRO A 165 -47.27 36.84 -33.02
C PRO A 165 -46.11 36.68 -34.03
N ASP A 166 -44.93 37.15 -33.65
CA ASP A 166 -43.73 37.20 -34.51
C ASP A 166 -42.49 36.58 -33.83
N THR A 167 -42.58 36.09 -32.58
CA THR A 167 -41.47 35.51 -31.82
C THR A 167 -41.94 34.46 -30.83
N TRP A 168 -41.21 33.37 -30.71
CA TRP A 168 -41.44 32.32 -29.72
C TRP A 168 -40.31 32.35 -28.70
N LEU A 169 -40.64 32.45 -27.42
CA LEU A 169 -39.65 32.58 -26.35
C LEU A 169 -39.60 31.32 -25.50
N LEU A 170 -38.45 30.67 -25.42
CA LEU A 170 -38.18 29.62 -24.46
C LEU A 170 -37.69 30.24 -23.16
N HIS A 171 -38.50 30.13 -22.11
CA HIS A 171 -38.18 30.49 -20.74
C HIS A 171 -37.67 29.25 -20.00
N VAL A 172 -36.49 29.35 -19.39
CA VAL A 172 -35.91 28.30 -18.54
C VAL A 172 -35.65 28.87 -17.15
N SER A 173 -36.38 28.38 -16.15
CA SER A 173 -36.16 28.70 -14.75
C SER A 173 -35.47 27.55 -14.03
N TYR A 174 -34.50 27.83 -13.18
CA TYR A 174 -33.64 26.81 -12.61
C TYR A 174 -33.12 27.18 -11.21
N ASP A 175 -32.68 26.17 -10.48
CA ASP A 175 -31.98 26.34 -9.22
C ASP A 175 -30.53 26.80 -9.45
N SER A 176 -30.21 28.04 -9.06
CA SER A 176 -28.87 28.61 -9.24
C SER A 176 -27.79 28.00 -8.34
N GLN A 177 -28.16 27.19 -7.34
CA GLN A 177 -27.21 26.38 -6.57
C GLN A 177 -26.75 25.14 -7.36
N LEU A 178 -27.57 24.67 -8.30
CA LEU A 178 -27.28 23.46 -9.09
C LEU A 178 -26.76 23.78 -10.48
N PHE A 179 -27.21 24.88 -11.10
CA PHE A 179 -26.83 25.24 -12.47
C PHE A 179 -26.29 26.66 -12.55
N LYS A 180 -25.17 26.81 -13.27
CA LYS A 180 -24.68 28.12 -13.71
C LYS A 180 -25.45 28.58 -14.94
N GLN A 181 -25.57 29.90 -15.11
CA GLN A 181 -26.21 30.51 -16.29
C GLN A 181 -25.61 30.00 -17.61
N ALA A 182 -24.29 29.79 -17.67
CA ALA A 182 -23.61 29.26 -18.85
C ALA A 182 -24.06 27.83 -19.20
N THR A 183 -24.29 26.98 -18.20
CA THR A 183 -24.78 25.60 -18.40
C THR A 183 -26.19 25.59 -18.97
N ILE A 184 -27.08 26.43 -18.43
CA ILE A 184 -28.44 26.57 -18.95
C ILE A 184 -28.45 27.13 -20.38
N ARG A 185 -27.58 28.11 -20.68
CA ARG A 185 -27.42 28.62 -22.04
C ARG A 185 -27.01 27.51 -23.01
N ARG A 186 -26.05 26.64 -22.64
CA ARG A 186 -25.67 25.48 -23.45
C ARG A 186 -26.84 24.53 -23.68
N TYR A 187 -27.60 24.19 -22.64
CA TYR A 187 -28.81 23.35 -22.79
C TYR A 187 -29.81 23.94 -23.79
N MET A 188 -30.04 25.25 -23.72
CA MET A 188 -30.94 25.94 -24.66
C MET A 188 -30.38 25.92 -26.10
N GLN A 189 -29.05 26.05 -26.27
CA GLN A 189 -28.40 25.97 -27.59
C GLN A 189 -28.42 24.56 -28.18
N HIS A 190 -28.19 23.52 -27.38
CA HIS A 190 -28.34 22.12 -27.84
C HIS A 190 -29.77 21.83 -28.27
N PHE A 191 -30.75 22.30 -27.49
CA PHE A 191 -32.16 22.16 -27.83
C PHE A 191 -32.50 22.89 -29.13
N GLU A 192 -32.06 24.14 -29.29
CA GLU A 192 -32.23 24.90 -30.54
C GLU A 192 -31.58 24.20 -31.73
N ARG A 193 -30.37 23.67 -31.58
CA ARG A 193 -29.67 22.93 -32.64
C ARG A 193 -30.43 21.67 -33.04
N LEU A 194 -30.92 20.93 -32.06
CA LEU A 194 -31.70 19.72 -32.26
C LEU A 194 -33.02 20.01 -32.97
N LEU A 195 -33.77 21.02 -32.51
CA LEU A 195 -35.00 21.45 -33.17
C LEU A 195 -34.72 21.91 -34.60
N SER A 196 -33.66 22.68 -34.82
CA SER A 196 -33.27 23.13 -36.15
C SER A 196 -32.96 21.95 -37.07
N GLY A 197 -32.28 20.91 -36.58
CA GLY A 197 -32.03 19.69 -37.36
C GLY A 197 -33.31 18.98 -37.82
N VAL A 198 -34.30 18.84 -36.93
CA VAL A 198 -35.62 18.26 -37.29
C VAL A 198 -36.32 19.09 -38.38
N LEU A 199 -36.16 20.41 -38.33
CA LEU A 199 -36.81 21.35 -39.24
C LEU A 199 -36.08 21.49 -40.59
N GLU A 200 -34.75 21.42 -40.59
CA GLU A 200 -33.88 21.53 -41.78
C GLU A 200 -34.03 20.30 -42.69
N ASP A 201 -34.03 19.09 -42.12
CA ASP A 201 -34.15 17.84 -42.88
C ASP A 201 -35.60 17.59 -43.35
N GLY A 202 -36.58 18.21 -42.69
CA GLY A 202 -37.99 18.18 -43.10
C GLY A 202 -38.68 16.80 -42.98
N ASP A 203 -37.97 15.79 -42.48
CA ASP A 203 -38.43 14.41 -42.36
C ASP A 203 -38.57 14.01 -40.89
N MET A 204 -39.81 13.91 -40.40
CA MET A 204 -40.08 13.43 -39.04
C MET A 204 -39.73 11.95 -38.86
N ASP A 205 -39.51 11.21 -39.94
CA ASP A 205 -39.10 9.81 -39.90
C ASP A 205 -37.57 9.65 -39.70
N THR A 206 -36.84 10.77 -39.63
CA THR A 206 -35.43 10.83 -39.21
C THR A 206 -35.24 10.23 -37.83
N THR A 207 -34.23 9.38 -37.72
CA THR A 207 -33.88 8.68 -36.48
C THR A 207 -33.29 9.66 -35.46
N ILE A 208 -33.72 9.56 -34.20
CA ILE A 208 -33.32 10.47 -33.12
C ILE A 208 -31.80 10.55 -32.92
N SER A 209 -31.09 9.44 -33.04
CA SER A 209 -29.63 9.38 -32.94
C SER A 209 -28.91 10.22 -34.00
N SER A 210 -29.47 10.31 -35.22
CA SER A 210 -28.88 11.05 -36.33
C SER A 210 -29.10 12.57 -36.27
N LEU A 211 -30.00 13.05 -35.41
CA LEU A 211 -30.25 14.48 -35.26
C LEU A 211 -29.02 15.20 -34.68
N PRO A 212 -28.65 16.37 -35.23
CA PRO A 212 -27.50 17.12 -34.75
C PRO A 212 -27.78 17.74 -33.37
N ILE A 213 -26.84 17.58 -32.44
CA ILE A 213 -26.93 18.18 -31.09
C ILE A 213 -25.67 18.95 -30.68
N LEU A 214 -24.51 18.62 -31.28
CA LEU A 214 -23.26 19.31 -31.02
C LEU A 214 -23.30 20.74 -31.57
N THR A 215 -22.88 21.67 -30.72
CA THR A 215 -22.67 23.09 -31.02
C THR A 215 -21.22 23.35 -31.42
N GLU A 216 -20.93 24.56 -31.90
CA GLU A 216 -19.53 24.97 -32.16
C GLU A 216 -18.67 24.98 -30.89
N GLU A 217 -19.27 25.22 -29.72
CA GLU A 217 -18.57 25.19 -28.42
C GLU A 217 -18.09 23.76 -28.11
N ASP A 218 -18.90 22.74 -28.38
CA ASP A 218 -18.52 21.33 -28.17
C ASP A 218 -17.36 20.91 -29.06
N TRP A 219 -17.46 21.21 -30.36
CA TRP A 219 -16.40 20.91 -31.32
C TRP A 219 -15.08 21.57 -30.93
N ARG A 220 -15.14 22.85 -30.56
CA ARG A 220 -13.97 23.58 -30.09
C ARG A 220 -13.39 23.00 -28.80
N ALA A 221 -14.24 22.53 -27.89
CA ALA A 221 -13.78 21.90 -26.66
C ALA A 221 -12.99 20.61 -26.95
N TYR A 222 -13.45 19.77 -27.90
CA TYR A 222 -12.70 18.60 -28.34
C TYR A 222 -11.41 18.95 -29.09
N ASP A 223 -11.40 20.02 -29.89
CA ASP A 223 -10.18 20.47 -30.57
C ASP A 223 -9.13 20.94 -29.55
N VAL A 224 -9.54 21.70 -28.53
CA VAL A 224 -8.65 22.13 -27.44
C VAL A 224 -8.19 20.95 -26.58
N LEU A 225 -9.09 20.03 -26.23
CA LEU A 225 -8.76 18.83 -25.46
C LEU A 225 -7.69 17.99 -26.15
N ASN A 226 -7.72 17.92 -27.48
CA ASN A 226 -6.87 17.06 -28.28
C ASN A 226 -5.67 17.77 -28.92
N ASP A 227 -5.41 19.04 -28.58
CA ASP A 227 -4.22 19.77 -29.01
C ASP A 227 -3.01 19.42 -28.12
N THR A 228 -2.61 18.14 -28.16
CA THR A 228 -1.60 17.56 -27.28
C THR A 228 -0.27 17.25 -27.98
N LYS A 229 -0.08 17.73 -29.21
CA LYS A 229 1.05 17.32 -30.04
C LYS A 229 2.39 17.72 -29.41
N MET A 230 3.24 16.73 -29.18
CA MET A 230 4.64 16.90 -28.80
C MET A 230 5.52 16.17 -29.81
N SER A 231 6.59 16.81 -30.28
CA SER A 231 7.55 16.15 -31.17
C SER A 231 8.30 15.06 -30.42
N VAL A 232 8.12 13.81 -30.84
CA VAL A 232 8.96 12.67 -30.41
C VAL A 232 9.98 12.40 -31.50
N PRO A 233 11.29 12.26 -31.20
CA PRO A 233 12.27 12.01 -32.23
C PRO A 233 12.01 10.66 -32.92
N GLU A 234 11.89 10.66 -34.26
CA GLU A 234 11.64 9.45 -35.05
C GLU A 234 12.72 8.40 -34.81
N GLN A 235 12.33 7.12 -34.84
CA GLN A 235 13.24 5.97 -34.68
C GLN A 235 13.89 5.86 -33.29
N THR A 236 13.36 6.56 -32.29
CA THR A 236 13.82 6.45 -30.90
C THR A 236 13.12 5.27 -30.22
N THR A 237 13.92 4.42 -29.59
CA THR A 237 13.45 3.34 -28.70
C THR A 237 13.77 3.68 -27.25
N ILE A 238 13.06 3.06 -26.29
CA ILE A 238 13.38 3.27 -24.87
C ILE A 238 14.81 2.83 -24.53
N VAL A 239 15.35 1.84 -25.25
CA VAL A 239 16.75 1.43 -25.15
C VAL A 239 17.68 2.55 -25.59
N SER A 240 17.46 3.14 -26.76
CA SER A 240 18.30 4.26 -27.25
C SER A 240 18.20 5.50 -26.37
N MET A 241 17.03 5.76 -25.79
CA MET A 241 16.82 6.84 -24.82
C MET A 241 17.62 6.58 -23.55
N PHE A 242 17.49 5.40 -22.95
CA PHE A 242 18.23 5.00 -21.76
C PHE A 242 19.75 5.05 -21.99
N THR A 243 20.27 4.46 -23.07
CA THR A 243 21.71 4.47 -23.37
C THR A 243 22.24 5.88 -23.60
N SER A 244 21.43 6.80 -24.17
CA SER A 244 21.82 8.20 -24.31
C SER A 244 21.91 8.92 -22.95
N VAL A 245 20.95 8.67 -22.05
CA VAL A 245 20.98 9.20 -20.68
C VAL A 245 22.14 8.62 -19.89
N ALA A 246 22.40 7.31 -20.02
CA ALA A 246 23.50 6.64 -19.34
C ALA A 246 24.87 7.15 -19.78
N ALA A 247 25.03 7.45 -21.07
CA ALA A 247 26.24 8.10 -21.58
C ALA A 247 26.38 9.56 -21.11
N GLN A 248 25.27 10.24 -20.82
CA GLN A 248 25.26 11.62 -20.34
C GLN A 248 25.57 11.72 -18.83
N PHE A 249 25.09 10.77 -18.03
CA PHE A 249 25.21 10.77 -16.57
C PHE A 249 25.81 9.47 -16.01
N PRO A 250 26.98 9.02 -16.51
CA PRO A 250 27.50 7.68 -16.22
C PRO A 250 27.66 7.41 -14.72
N ASP A 251 28.15 8.40 -13.96
CA ASP A 251 28.51 8.26 -12.54
C ASP A 251 27.33 8.55 -11.57
N ARG A 252 26.16 8.96 -12.08
CA ARG A 252 24.99 9.21 -11.20
C ARG A 252 24.30 7.90 -10.86
N THR A 253 23.81 7.77 -9.63
CA THR A 253 22.97 6.64 -9.22
C THR A 253 21.68 6.62 -10.04
N ALA A 254 21.45 5.55 -10.80
CA ALA A 254 20.23 5.34 -11.58
C ALA A 254 19.17 4.59 -10.75
N LEU A 255 19.61 3.56 -10.03
CA LEU A 255 18.74 2.62 -9.35
C LEU A 255 19.28 2.33 -7.96
N SER A 256 18.40 2.17 -6.98
CA SER A 256 18.77 1.76 -5.62
C SER A 256 17.68 0.91 -4.98
N ALA A 257 18.07 -0.01 -4.10
CA ALA A 257 17.17 -0.86 -3.34
C ALA A 257 17.90 -1.27 -2.06
N ASN A 258 17.25 -1.17 -0.90
CA ASN A 258 17.93 -1.32 0.39
C ASN A 258 19.19 -0.42 0.43
N GLU A 259 20.36 -1.02 0.63
CA GLU A 259 21.65 -0.32 0.60
C GLU A 259 22.44 -0.48 -0.70
N ASP A 260 21.92 -1.22 -1.66
CA ASP A 260 22.58 -1.43 -2.95
C ASP A 260 22.17 -0.33 -3.94
N GLU A 261 23.15 0.16 -4.69
CA GLU A 261 22.98 1.20 -5.69
C GLU A 261 23.67 0.79 -6.99
N LEU A 262 23.07 1.15 -8.12
CA LEU A 262 23.69 1.04 -9.45
C LEU A 262 23.73 2.42 -10.09
N THR A 263 24.91 2.82 -10.54
CA THR A 263 25.08 3.96 -11.43
C THR A 263 24.45 3.69 -12.80
N TYR A 264 24.20 4.74 -13.57
CA TYR A 264 23.73 4.60 -14.95
C TYR A 264 24.70 3.77 -15.82
N GLN A 265 26.01 3.93 -15.62
CA GLN A 265 27.01 3.15 -16.34
C GLN A 265 26.93 1.66 -15.98
N GLU A 266 26.88 1.33 -14.69
CA GLU A 266 26.79 -0.06 -14.23
C GLU A 266 25.50 -0.72 -14.71
N LEU A 267 24.37 -0.01 -14.62
CA LEU A 267 23.09 -0.49 -15.12
C LEU A 267 23.14 -0.76 -16.64
N ASP A 268 23.82 0.09 -17.41
CA ASP A 268 24.00 -0.11 -18.86
C ASP A 268 24.86 -1.35 -19.15
N LEU A 269 25.99 -1.52 -18.46
CA LEU A 269 26.90 -2.66 -18.62
C LEU A 269 26.24 -3.99 -18.22
N LEU A 270 25.59 -4.04 -17.06
CA LEU A 270 24.90 -5.24 -16.57
C LEU A 270 23.74 -5.64 -17.49
N SER A 271 22.97 -4.66 -17.96
CA SER A 271 21.89 -4.94 -18.91
C SER A 271 22.42 -5.36 -20.29
N ASN A 272 23.57 -4.85 -20.75
CA ASN A 272 24.25 -5.34 -21.96
C ASN A 272 24.69 -6.80 -21.79
N LYS A 273 25.21 -7.16 -20.61
CA LYS A 273 25.62 -8.53 -20.28
C LYS A 273 24.45 -9.51 -20.37
N VAL A 274 23.31 -9.17 -19.75
CA VAL A 274 22.08 -9.95 -19.88
C VAL A 274 21.62 -10.04 -21.33
N ALA A 275 21.68 -8.94 -22.09
CA ALA A 275 21.29 -8.93 -23.49
C ALA A 275 22.14 -9.89 -24.35
N ASN A 276 23.47 -9.83 -24.23
CA ASN A 276 24.36 -10.73 -24.97
C ASN A 276 24.16 -12.19 -24.59
N MET A 277 23.96 -12.47 -23.29
CA MET A 277 23.61 -13.82 -22.84
C MET A 277 22.32 -14.31 -23.50
N LEU A 278 21.25 -13.51 -23.53
CA LEU A 278 19.99 -13.90 -24.16
C LEU A 278 20.17 -14.20 -25.66
N LEU A 279 21.02 -13.44 -26.36
CA LEU A 279 21.33 -13.69 -27.76
C LEU A 279 22.08 -15.01 -27.99
N GLU A 280 23.02 -15.35 -27.11
CA GLU A 280 23.71 -16.65 -27.14
C GLU A 280 22.76 -17.81 -26.82
N LYS A 281 21.78 -17.59 -25.95
CA LYS A 281 20.65 -18.51 -25.70
C LYS A 281 19.64 -18.58 -26.84
N GLY A 282 19.86 -17.79 -27.90
CA GLY A 282 19.09 -17.86 -29.14
C GLY A 282 17.79 -17.05 -29.13
N ILE A 283 17.63 -16.11 -28.19
CA ILE A 283 16.57 -15.09 -28.25
C ILE A 283 16.77 -14.22 -29.49
N ARG A 284 15.67 -13.95 -30.19
CA ARG A 284 15.65 -13.09 -31.36
C ARG A 284 14.73 -11.89 -31.16
N LYS A 285 14.93 -10.89 -32.00
CA LYS A 285 14.06 -9.71 -32.07
C LYS A 285 12.58 -10.11 -32.13
N GLY A 286 11.77 -9.55 -31.24
CA GLY A 286 10.33 -9.79 -31.11
C GLY A 286 9.95 -11.05 -30.32
N GLU A 287 10.91 -11.81 -29.81
CA GLU A 287 10.64 -12.97 -28.95
C GLU A 287 10.43 -12.58 -27.48
N PHE A 288 9.74 -13.46 -26.77
CA PHE A 288 9.29 -13.27 -25.39
C PHE A 288 10.26 -13.90 -24.40
N VAL A 289 10.58 -13.16 -23.34
CA VAL A 289 11.37 -13.64 -22.20
C VAL A 289 10.58 -13.37 -20.92
N SER A 290 10.29 -14.43 -20.17
CA SER A 290 9.59 -14.30 -18.89
C SER A 290 10.57 -14.03 -17.77
N LEU A 291 10.20 -13.19 -16.81
CA LEU A 291 10.99 -12.86 -15.63
C LEU A 291 10.22 -13.34 -14.40
N PHE A 292 10.71 -14.38 -13.74
CA PHE A 292 10.11 -14.97 -12.54
C PHE A 292 11.00 -14.66 -11.33
N MET A 293 10.82 -13.47 -10.76
CA MET A 293 11.64 -12.95 -9.66
C MET A 293 10.89 -11.84 -8.93
N GLU A 294 11.27 -11.59 -7.69
CA GLU A 294 10.72 -10.51 -6.88
C GLU A 294 11.31 -9.14 -7.27
N ARG A 295 11.01 -8.13 -6.46
CA ARG A 295 11.54 -6.79 -6.65
C ARG A 295 13.01 -6.73 -6.24
N SER A 296 13.89 -6.48 -7.20
CA SER A 296 15.33 -6.27 -6.96
C SER A 296 15.95 -5.42 -8.08
N LEU A 297 17.24 -5.09 -7.92
CA LEU A 297 18.01 -4.38 -8.94
C LEU A 297 18.15 -5.23 -10.22
N GLU A 298 18.36 -6.53 -10.03
CA GLU A 298 18.47 -7.58 -11.05
C GLU A 298 17.23 -7.65 -11.93
N THR A 299 16.05 -7.39 -11.35
CA THR A 299 14.81 -7.33 -12.12
C THR A 299 14.86 -6.21 -13.14
N ILE A 300 15.27 -4.99 -12.76
CA ILE A 300 15.39 -3.86 -13.71
C ILE A 300 16.49 -4.10 -14.74
N VAL A 301 17.63 -4.64 -14.31
CA VAL A 301 18.72 -5.07 -15.21
C VAL A 301 18.19 -6.03 -16.28
N SER A 302 17.35 -6.99 -15.88
CA SER A 302 16.74 -7.98 -16.76
C SER A 302 15.73 -7.38 -17.74
N LEU A 303 14.87 -6.46 -17.28
CA LEU A 303 13.93 -5.75 -18.15
C LEU A 303 14.68 -5.03 -19.29
N LEU A 304 15.74 -4.30 -18.94
CA LEU A 304 16.59 -3.59 -19.90
C LEU A 304 17.35 -4.57 -20.80
N GLY A 305 17.90 -5.65 -20.24
CA GLY A 305 18.65 -6.66 -21.00
C GLY A 305 17.79 -7.36 -22.06
N VAL A 306 16.56 -7.73 -21.71
CA VAL A 306 15.60 -8.33 -22.66
C VAL A 306 15.31 -7.37 -23.81
N MET A 307 15.01 -6.11 -23.50
CA MET A 307 14.76 -5.10 -24.53
C MET A 307 15.99 -4.81 -25.38
N LYS A 308 17.20 -4.78 -24.81
CA LYS A 308 18.47 -4.63 -25.53
C LYS A 308 18.77 -5.80 -26.46
N ALA A 309 18.34 -7.01 -26.12
CA ALA A 309 18.37 -8.16 -27.02
C ALA A 309 17.31 -8.08 -28.14
N GLY A 310 16.45 -7.06 -28.12
CA GLY A 310 15.32 -6.87 -29.04
C GLY A 310 14.09 -7.71 -28.69
N GLY A 311 14.07 -8.37 -27.53
CA GLY A 311 12.93 -9.13 -27.02
C GLY A 311 11.94 -8.26 -26.25
N ALA A 312 10.78 -8.83 -25.94
CA ALA A 312 9.79 -8.23 -25.06
C ALA A 312 9.72 -8.99 -23.73
N TYR A 313 9.80 -8.28 -22.62
CA TYR A 313 9.78 -8.90 -21.29
C TYR A 313 8.34 -9.20 -20.84
N ILE A 314 8.20 -10.25 -20.03
CA ILE A 314 6.95 -10.64 -19.39
C ILE A 314 7.21 -10.81 -17.88
N PRO A 315 6.75 -9.87 -17.04
CA PRO A 315 6.94 -9.96 -15.61
C PRO A 315 5.97 -11.00 -15.01
N LEU A 316 6.52 -11.91 -14.21
CA LEU A 316 5.78 -12.92 -13.46
C LEU A 316 6.11 -12.77 -11.98
N ASP A 317 5.12 -12.38 -11.18
CA ASP A 317 5.28 -12.28 -9.73
C ASP A 317 5.31 -13.70 -9.12
N PRO A 318 6.39 -14.10 -8.40
CA PRO A 318 6.45 -15.39 -7.75
C PRO A 318 5.36 -15.60 -6.70
N THR A 319 4.78 -14.53 -6.14
CA THR A 319 3.70 -14.62 -5.15
C THR A 319 2.33 -14.94 -5.77
N HIS A 320 2.18 -14.79 -7.09
CA HIS A 320 0.93 -15.13 -7.79
C HIS A 320 0.69 -16.66 -7.83
N PRO A 321 -0.58 -17.11 -7.96
CA PRO A 321 -0.92 -18.52 -8.06
C PRO A 321 -0.20 -19.22 -9.21
N GLU A 322 0.24 -20.47 -8.98
CA GLU A 322 1.01 -21.25 -9.95
C GLU A 322 0.23 -21.45 -11.27
N GLU A 323 -1.08 -21.75 -11.22
CA GLU A 323 -1.90 -21.92 -12.42
C GLU A 323 -1.92 -20.66 -13.31
N ARG A 324 -1.91 -19.48 -12.67
CA ARG A 324 -1.90 -18.20 -13.39
C ARG A 324 -0.56 -17.99 -14.09
N ASN A 325 0.54 -18.17 -13.37
CA ASN A 325 1.88 -18.01 -13.92
C ASN A 325 2.16 -19.06 -15.02
N ALA A 326 1.70 -20.30 -14.81
CA ALA A 326 1.75 -21.35 -15.82
C ALA A 326 0.99 -20.95 -17.09
N TYR A 327 -0.24 -20.46 -16.97
CA TYR A 327 -1.02 -19.99 -18.12
C TYR A 327 -0.30 -18.88 -18.90
N ILE A 328 0.32 -17.91 -18.23
CA ILE A 328 1.08 -16.85 -18.91
C ILE A 328 2.26 -17.45 -19.67
N ILE A 329 3.02 -18.36 -19.06
CA ILE A 329 4.17 -19.01 -19.71
C ILE A 329 3.70 -19.81 -20.94
N GLU A 330 2.58 -20.52 -20.85
CA GLU A 330 1.99 -21.26 -21.98
C GLU A 330 1.52 -20.34 -23.12
N ASP A 331 0.85 -19.23 -22.79
CA ASP A 331 0.28 -18.31 -23.78
C ASP A 331 1.38 -17.50 -24.49
N THR A 332 2.43 -17.11 -23.75
CA THR A 332 3.60 -16.42 -24.30
C THR A 332 4.52 -17.36 -25.08
N LYS A 333 4.60 -18.64 -24.70
CA LYS A 333 5.59 -19.59 -25.22
C LYS A 333 7.01 -19.03 -25.12
N SER A 334 7.30 -18.30 -24.04
CA SER A 334 8.63 -17.76 -23.77
C SER A 334 9.66 -18.88 -23.83
N LYS A 335 10.77 -18.66 -24.53
CA LYS A 335 11.84 -19.67 -24.65
C LYS A 335 12.73 -19.72 -23.43
N VAL A 336 12.89 -18.57 -22.78
CA VAL A 336 13.77 -18.39 -21.62
C VAL A 336 12.94 -17.81 -20.48
N ILE A 337 13.18 -18.32 -19.27
CA ILE A 337 12.75 -17.73 -18.01
C ILE A 337 14.01 -17.23 -17.29
N LEU A 338 14.08 -15.92 -17.05
CA LEU A 338 15.06 -15.33 -16.14
C LEU A 338 14.53 -15.44 -14.72
N THR A 339 15.40 -15.85 -13.80
CA THR A 339 15.08 -16.07 -12.38
C THR A 339 16.34 -15.91 -11.53
N GLU A 340 16.20 -16.11 -10.22
CA GLU A 340 17.31 -16.37 -9.30
C GLU A 340 17.30 -17.84 -8.86
N SER A 341 18.45 -18.35 -8.38
CA SER A 341 18.59 -19.75 -7.99
C SER A 341 17.64 -20.18 -6.87
N SER A 342 17.26 -19.26 -5.98
CA SER A 342 16.31 -19.46 -4.88
C SER A 342 14.92 -19.90 -5.35
N TYR A 343 14.51 -19.51 -6.57
CA TYR A 343 13.18 -19.82 -7.12
C TYR A 343 13.14 -21.10 -7.98
N ILE A 344 14.28 -21.76 -8.22
CA ILE A 344 14.34 -23.00 -9.02
C ILE A 344 13.34 -24.06 -8.52
N PRO A 345 13.25 -24.38 -7.21
CA PRO A 345 12.30 -25.41 -6.75
C PRO A 345 10.84 -25.09 -7.08
N LYS A 346 10.47 -23.81 -7.01
CA LYS A 346 9.12 -23.34 -7.32
C LYS A 346 8.83 -23.42 -8.82
N LEU A 347 9.79 -23.01 -9.65
CA LEU A 347 9.70 -23.12 -11.10
C LEU A 347 9.66 -24.58 -11.56
N ASP A 348 10.42 -25.48 -10.94
CA ASP A 348 10.40 -26.91 -11.27
C ASP A 348 9.02 -27.54 -11.02
N SER A 349 8.37 -27.16 -9.91
CA SER A 349 6.98 -27.54 -9.62
C SER A 349 6.03 -26.96 -10.66
N LEU A 350 6.12 -25.66 -10.92
CA LEU A 350 5.25 -24.95 -11.85
C LEU A 350 5.34 -25.50 -13.30
N LEU A 351 6.54 -25.89 -13.72
CA LEU A 351 6.83 -26.41 -15.05
C LEU A 351 6.69 -27.94 -15.15
N ALA A 352 6.26 -28.63 -14.08
CA ALA A 352 6.20 -30.09 -14.01
C ALA A 352 5.40 -30.71 -15.18
N GLY A 353 4.30 -30.06 -15.57
CA GLY A 353 3.38 -30.51 -16.62
C GLY A 353 3.63 -29.99 -18.04
N PHE A 354 4.69 -29.21 -18.28
CA PHE A 354 4.93 -28.58 -19.58
C PHE A 354 5.55 -29.56 -20.58
N GLU A 355 4.96 -29.69 -21.77
CA GLU A 355 5.48 -30.53 -22.86
C GLU A 355 6.84 -30.03 -23.38
N HIS A 356 7.01 -28.70 -23.42
CA HIS A 356 8.25 -28.04 -23.78
C HIS A 356 8.63 -27.06 -22.68
N ARG A 357 9.64 -27.42 -21.88
CA ARG A 357 10.12 -26.56 -20.81
C ARG A 357 10.98 -25.44 -21.39
N PRO A 358 10.74 -24.17 -20.99
CA PRO A 358 11.65 -23.09 -21.30
C PRO A 358 13.01 -23.32 -20.61
N GLU A 359 14.06 -22.74 -21.19
CA GLU A 359 15.36 -22.70 -20.55
C GLU A 359 15.32 -21.75 -19.35
N ILE A 360 15.65 -22.26 -18.16
CA ILE A 360 15.73 -21.46 -16.94
C ILE A 360 17.16 -20.92 -16.84
N VAL A 361 17.29 -19.61 -16.69
CA VAL A 361 18.58 -18.93 -16.52
C VAL A 361 18.56 -18.13 -15.23
N CYS A 362 19.50 -18.45 -14.35
CA CYS A 362 19.67 -17.80 -13.04
C CYS A 362 20.65 -16.63 -13.16
N LEU A 363 20.22 -15.42 -12.80
CA LEU A 363 21.03 -14.20 -12.90
C LEU A 363 22.18 -14.17 -11.90
N ASP A 364 21.96 -14.72 -10.71
CA ASP A 364 22.94 -14.88 -9.64
C ASP A 364 24.02 -15.95 -9.97
N GLN A 365 23.85 -16.69 -11.07
CA GLN A 365 24.81 -17.68 -11.57
C GLN A 365 25.41 -17.29 -12.93
N LEU A 366 25.20 -16.05 -13.36
CA LEU A 366 25.51 -15.60 -14.70
C LEU A 366 27.03 -15.37 -14.84
N ASP A 367 27.68 -16.26 -15.58
CA ASP A 367 29.13 -16.27 -15.80
C ASP A 367 29.68 -14.88 -16.24
N GLY A 368 30.88 -14.53 -15.78
CA GLY A 368 31.61 -13.33 -16.17
C GLY A 368 32.08 -13.31 -17.63
N SER A 369 31.89 -14.41 -18.38
CA SER A 369 32.35 -14.54 -19.76
C SER A 369 31.51 -13.78 -20.81
N TYR A 370 30.26 -13.42 -20.49
CA TYR A 370 29.41 -12.66 -21.42
C TYR A 370 29.86 -11.21 -21.55
N SER A 371 29.82 -10.67 -22.77
CA SER A 371 30.25 -9.30 -23.06
C SER A 371 29.33 -8.26 -22.41
N GLU A 372 29.91 -7.21 -21.83
CA GLU A 372 29.21 -6.02 -21.34
C GLU A 372 29.05 -4.93 -22.43
N THR A 373 29.55 -5.19 -23.64
CA THR A 373 29.39 -4.28 -24.78
C THR A 373 27.96 -4.35 -25.32
N ALA A 374 27.36 -3.21 -25.66
CA ALA A 374 26.02 -3.17 -26.22
C ALA A 374 25.88 -4.10 -27.44
N PRO A 375 24.82 -4.93 -27.50
CA PRO A 375 24.63 -5.85 -28.62
C PRO A 375 24.41 -5.10 -29.93
N ALA A 376 25.01 -5.58 -31.02
CA ALA A 376 24.88 -4.99 -32.34
C ALA A 376 23.55 -5.37 -33.03
N ILE A 377 22.42 -5.05 -32.39
CA ILE A 377 21.06 -5.33 -32.87
C ILE A 377 20.33 -4.04 -33.16
N ARG A 378 19.64 -4.00 -34.31
CA ARG A 378 18.75 -2.91 -34.66
C ARG A 378 17.35 -3.13 -34.09
N ILE A 379 16.97 -2.29 -33.12
CA ILE A 379 15.63 -2.20 -32.55
C ILE A 379 14.94 -0.98 -33.18
N ASP A 380 13.71 -1.16 -33.64
CA ASP A 380 12.88 -0.12 -34.25
C ASP A 380 11.76 0.28 -33.28
N GLU A 381 11.22 1.49 -33.42
CA GLU A 381 10.22 2.07 -32.49
C GLU A 381 8.90 1.27 -32.38
N ASP A 382 8.58 0.52 -33.44
CA ASP A 382 7.41 -0.35 -33.51
C ASP A 382 7.65 -1.73 -32.88
N ASP A 383 8.87 -2.09 -32.49
CA ASP A 383 9.11 -3.38 -31.82
C ASP A 383 8.45 -3.41 -30.43
N LEU A 384 8.16 -4.62 -29.95
CA LEU A 384 7.57 -4.81 -28.63
C LEU A 384 8.61 -4.56 -27.53
N ALA A 385 8.25 -3.74 -26.55
CA ALA A 385 9.05 -3.52 -25.35
C ALA A 385 8.65 -4.53 -24.25
N TYR A 386 7.34 -4.75 -24.06
CA TYR A 386 6.83 -5.64 -23.01
C TYR A 386 5.45 -6.19 -23.31
N VAL A 387 5.10 -7.24 -22.56
CA VAL A 387 3.74 -7.77 -22.47
C VAL A 387 3.33 -7.88 -21.00
N ILE A 388 2.32 -7.12 -20.60
CA ILE A 388 1.73 -7.21 -19.26
C ILE A 388 0.34 -7.82 -19.37
N TYR A 389 0.07 -8.80 -18.50
CA TYR A 389 -1.20 -9.53 -18.48
C TYR A 389 -2.20 -8.89 -17.53
N THR A 390 -3.32 -8.42 -18.07
CA THR A 390 -4.45 -7.96 -17.27
C THR A 390 -5.49 -9.07 -17.10
N SER A 391 -6.43 -8.90 -16.17
CA SER A 391 -7.63 -9.72 -16.08
C SER A 391 -8.41 -9.70 -17.41
N GLY A 392 -9.11 -10.79 -17.72
CA GLY A 392 -9.84 -10.94 -18.98
C GLY A 392 -11.29 -11.39 -18.80
N SER A 393 -12.22 -10.70 -19.46
CA SER A 393 -13.68 -10.95 -19.40
C SER A 393 -14.14 -12.39 -19.65
N THR A 394 -13.29 -13.23 -20.27
CA THR A 394 -13.55 -14.65 -20.59
C THR A 394 -12.98 -15.64 -19.58
N GLY A 395 -12.48 -15.22 -18.41
CA GLY A 395 -11.89 -16.17 -17.46
C GLY A 395 -10.42 -16.48 -17.67
N LYS A 396 -9.75 -15.81 -18.61
CA LYS A 396 -8.33 -15.98 -18.87
C LYS A 396 -7.66 -14.61 -18.99
N PRO A 397 -6.52 -14.39 -18.31
CA PRO A 397 -5.73 -13.18 -18.44
C PRO A 397 -5.41 -12.85 -19.91
N LYS A 398 -5.27 -11.57 -20.26
CA LYS A 398 -4.96 -11.10 -21.62
C LYS A 398 -3.66 -10.29 -21.61
N GLY A 399 -2.71 -10.67 -22.45
CA GLY A 399 -1.42 -9.96 -22.59
C GLY A 399 -1.55 -8.77 -23.54
N ALA A 400 -1.34 -7.55 -23.06
CA ALA A 400 -1.32 -6.35 -23.89
C ALA A 400 0.05 -6.17 -24.55
N LEU A 401 0.07 -6.05 -25.88
CA LEU A 401 1.31 -5.97 -26.68
C LEU A 401 1.77 -4.51 -26.84
N ILE A 402 2.73 -4.07 -26.03
CA ILE A 402 3.17 -2.66 -26.01
C ILE A 402 4.49 -2.48 -26.76
N ALA A 403 4.53 -1.46 -27.61
CA ALA A 403 5.70 -1.12 -28.43
C ALA A 403 6.59 -0.05 -27.78
N HIS A 404 7.87 -0.01 -28.14
CA HIS A 404 8.85 0.95 -27.62
C HIS A 404 8.40 2.40 -27.74
N LYS A 405 7.80 2.81 -28.87
CA LYS A 405 7.33 4.18 -29.08
C LYS A 405 6.32 4.67 -28.05
N GLY A 406 5.49 3.76 -27.52
CA GLY A 406 4.54 4.10 -26.45
C GLY A 406 5.26 4.45 -25.16
N VAL A 407 6.25 3.63 -24.79
CA VAL A 407 7.07 3.82 -23.58
C VAL A 407 7.93 5.09 -23.69
N VAL A 408 8.49 5.35 -24.87
CA VAL A 408 9.22 6.61 -25.16
C VAL A 408 8.32 7.82 -24.97
N ASN A 409 7.11 7.80 -25.54
CA ASN A 409 6.17 8.90 -25.38
C ASN A 409 5.76 9.09 -23.92
N LEU A 410 5.50 8.00 -23.19
CA LEU A 410 5.20 8.02 -21.76
C LEU A 410 6.33 8.69 -20.98
N ALA A 411 7.58 8.24 -21.15
CA ALA A 411 8.74 8.80 -20.47
C ALA A 411 8.93 10.30 -20.75
N MET A 412 8.77 10.73 -22.01
CA MET A 412 8.88 12.14 -22.39
C MET A 412 7.75 12.99 -21.81
N ALA A 413 6.51 12.50 -21.86
CA ALA A 413 5.37 13.20 -21.30
C ALA A 413 5.49 13.32 -19.77
N THR A 414 5.84 12.23 -19.08
CA THR A 414 6.10 12.22 -17.63
C THR A 414 7.20 13.20 -17.24
N LYS A 415 8.31 13.22 -17.98
CA LYS A 415 9.41 14.16 -17.75
C LYS A 415 8.94 15.62 -17.88
N GLN A 416 8.14 15.93 -18.90
CA GLN A 416 7.59 17.28 -19.09
C GLN A 416 6.59 17.66 -17.99
N ASP A 417 5.63 16.79 -17.71
CA ASP A 417 4.48 17.08 -16.83
C ASP A 417 4.90 17.22 -15.36
N LEU A 418 5.83 16.37 -14.91
CA LEU A 418 6.38 16.45 -13.57
C LEU A 418 7.57 17.41 -13.47
N GLY A 419 8.18 17.78 -14.59
CA GLY A 419 9.45 18.51 -14.61
C GLY A 419 10.57 17.69 -13.99
N LEU A 420 10.73 16.44 -14.44
CA LEU A 420 11.77 15.54 -13.92
C LEU A 420 13.16 15.98 -14.41
N THR A 421 14.11 15.90 -13.49
CA THR A 421 15.52 16.25 -13.64
C THR A 421 16.40 15.12 -13.08
N GLU A 422 17.69 15.19 -13.36
CA GLU A 422 18.70 14.29 -12.82
C GLU A 422 18.91 14.41 -11.30
N GLU A 423 18.36 15.46 -10.69
CA GLU A 423 18.39 15.70 -9.23
C GLU A 423 17.18 15.08 -8.50
N ASP A 424 16.22 14.49 -9.22
CA ASP A 424 15.05 13.89 -8.59
C ASP A 424 15.37 12.47 -8.07
N MET A 425 14.98 12.22 -6.82
CA MET A 425 14.84 10.90 -6.20
C MET A 425 13.36 10.48 -6.24
N ILE A 426 13.06 9.36 -6.88
CA ILE A 426 11.70 8.84 -7.08
C ILE A 426 11.52 7.51 -6.33
N LEU A 427 10.53 7.44 -5.43
CA LEU A 427 10.18 6.20 -4.71
C LEU A 427 9.21 5.34 -5.52
N GLN A 428 9.61 4.11 -5.84
CA GLN A 428 8.88 3.15 -6.65
C GLN A 428 8.00 2.25 -5.77
N TYR A 429 6.68 2.30 -6.00
CA TYR A 429 5.71 1.54 -5.20
C TYR A 429 5.12 0.33 -5.93
N SER A 430 4.95 0.39 -7.25
CA SER A 430 4.17 -0.59 -8.02
C SER A 430 4.86 -1.95 -8.17
N THR A 431 4.13 -3.07 -8.15
CA THR A 431 4.70 -4.38 -8.54
C THR A 431 5.00 -4.39 -10.05
N PHE A 432 6.05 -5.11 -10.47
CA PHE A 432 6.48 -5.20 -11.87
C PHE A 432 5.48 -5.97 -12.76
N SER A 433 4.59 -6.77 -12.17
CA SER A 433 3.49 -7.40 -12.90
C SER A 433 2.38 -6.42 -13.30
N PHE A 434 2.48 -5.14 -12.89
CA PHE A 434 1.57 -4.07 -13.24
C PHE A 434 2.27 -2.98 -14.03
N ASP A 435 1.55 -2.42 -14.98
CA ASP A 435 2.03 -1.41 -15.92
C ASP A 435 2.35 -0.07 -15.26
N ALA A 436 1.77 0.25 -14.09
CA ALA A 436 2.17 1.40 -13.28
C ALA A 436 3.68 1.43 -13.00
N SER A 437 4.33 0.26 -12.86
CA SER A 437 5.79 0.19 -12.69
C SER A 437 6.56 0.73 -13.90
N VAL A 438 6.01 0.65 -15.12
CA VAL A 438 6.62 1.15 -16.35
C VAL A 438 6.70 2.69 -16.33
N TYR A 439 5.68 3.36 -15.78
CA TYR A 439 5.72 4.80 -15.56
C TYR A 439 6.84 5.19 -14.60
N ASP A 440 6.94 4.48 -13.47
CA ASP A 440 7.95 4.74 -12.44
C ASP A 440 9.37 4.52 -12.99
N ILE A 441 9.59 3.40 -13.68
CA ILE A 441 10.90 3.00 -14.22
C ILE A 441 11.33 3.90 -15.36
N PHE A 442 10.51 4.05 -16.41
CA PHE A 442 10.96 4.75 -17.62
C PHE A 442 10.82 6.26 -17.54
N GLY A 443 9.93 6.76 -16.68
CA GLY A 443 9.91 8.18 -16.31
C GLY A 443 11.19 8.61 -15.61
N SER A 444 11.73 7.78 -14.71
CA SER A 444 12.96 8.07 -13.96
C SER A 444 14.23 7.86 -14.78
N ILE A 445 14.45 6.66 -15.33
CA ILE A 445 15.69 6.37 -16.07
C ILE A 445 15.79 7.14 -17.39
N GLY A 446 14.64 7.54 -17.95
CA GLY A 446 14.59 8.42 -19.12
C GLY A 446 14.90 9.89 -18.82
N SER A 447 14.87 10.30 -17.55
CA SER A 447 15.15 11.67 -17.13
C SER A 447 16.53 11.89 -16.52
N GLY A 448 17.28 10.82 -16.22
CA GLY A 448 18.54 10.90 -15.48
C GLY A 448 18.34 10.88 -13.95
N ALA A 449 17.10 10.70 -13.49
CA ALA A 449 16.74 10.68 -12.07
C ALA A 449 17.17 9.36 -11.39
N ARG A 450 17.18 9.35 -10.07
CA ARG A 450 17.36 8.13 -9.28
C ARG A 450 16.00 7.48 -8.98
N LEU A 451 15.90 6.19 -9.24
CA LEU A 451 14.76 5.35 -8.83
C LEU A 451 15.13 4.53 -7.60
N HIS A 452 14.34 4.63 -6.53
CA HIS A 452 14.49 3.77 -5.35
C HIS A 452 13.36 2.74 -5.28
N LEU A 453 13.71 1.46 -5.20
CA LEU A 453 12.78 0.35 -5.07
C LEU A 453 12.45 0.14 -3.59
N LEU A 454 11.27 0.58 -3.16
CA LEU A 454 10.82 0.39 -1.78
C LEU A 454 10.74 -1.10 -1.43
N SER A 455 11.21 -1.46 -0.25
CA SER A 455 10.99 -2.77 0.38
C SER A 455 9.50 -3.01 0.69
N ASP A 456 9.13 -4.25 0.97
CA ASP A 456 7.74 -4.56 1.31
C ASP A 456 7.30 -3.91 2.65
N GLU A 457 8.20 -3.77 3.61
CA GLU A 457 7.93 -3.05 4.87
C GLU A 457 7.57 -1.59 4.58
N GLU A 458 8.38 -0.90 3.80
CA GLU A 458 8.15 0.50 3.42
C GLU A 458 6.90 0.68 2.55
N ARG A 459 6.46 -0.35 1.81
CA ARG A 459 5.23 -0.27 0.99
C ARG A 459 3.95 -0.50 1.79
N PHE A 460 4.03 -1.24 2.90
CA PHE A 460 2.83 -1.66 3.63
C PHE A 460 2.66 -0.94 4.97
N SER A 461 3.73 -0.37 5.53
CA SER A 461 3.71 0.44 6.75
C SER A 461 3.78 1.94 6.44
N ILE A 462 2.91 2.73 7.09
CA ILE A 462 2.93 4.20 6.94
C ILE A 462 4.18 4.81 7.60
N ASP A 463 4.62 4.23 8.73
CA ASP A 463 5.78 4.73 9.47
C ASP A 463 7.07 4.45 8.70
N ALA A 464 7.28 3.20 8.25
CA ALA A 464 8.45 2.85 7.44
C ALA A 464 8.47 3.61 6.11
N PHE A 465 7.32 3.79 5.46
CA PHE A 465 7.22 4.65 4.27
C PHE A 465 7.66 6.09 4.56
N THR A 466 7.22 6.65 5.69
CA THR A 466 7.51 8.02 6.09
C THR A 466 8.98 8.20 6.46
N GLU A 467 9.59 7.21 7.11
CA GLU A 467 11.02 7.18 7.39
C GLU A 467 11.85 7.09 6.10
N ALA A 468 11.45 6.22 5.16
CA ALA A 468 12.11 6.10 3.87
C ALA A 468 12.05 7.42 3.07
N VAL A 469 10.92 8.14 3.10
CA VAL A 469 10.78 9.46 2.47
C VAL A 469 11.83 10.45 2.99
N GLU A 470 12.05 10.49 4.31
CA GLU A 470 13.01 11.38 4.95
C GLU A 470 14.46 10.94 4.67
N GLN A 471 14.78 9.67 4.94
CA GLN A 471 16.14 9.12 4.83
C GLN A 471 16.69 9.16 3.41
N LEU A 472 15.83 8.88 2.42
CA LEU A 472 16.20 8.90 1.01
C LEU A 472 16.13 10.31 0.43
N GLU A 473 15.77 11.31 1.23
CA GLU A 473 15.55 12.69 0.79
C GLU A 473 14.64 12.74 -0.45
N ALA A 474 13.59 11.89 -0.44
CA ALA A 474 12.78 11.64 -1.61
C ALA A 474 12.17 12.94 -2.12
N THR A 475 12.32 13.17 -3.44
CA THR A 475 11.75 14.37 -4.07
C THR A 475 10.37 14.10 -4.64
N ARG A 476 10.05 12.85 -4.97
CA ARG A 476 8.80 12.46 -5.59
C ARG A 476 8.41 11.06 -5.17
N ILE A 477 7.11 10.88 -5.01
CA ILE A 477 6.52 9.55 -4.87
C ILE A 477 5.87 9.21 -6.20
N ALA A 478 6.21 8.04 -6.73
CA ALA A 478 5.66 7.54 -7.97
C ALA A 478 4.18 7.12 -7.81
N ILE A 479 3.63 6.28 -8.69
CA ILE A 479 2.18 5.99 -8.64
C ILE A 479 1.83 5.19 -7.38
N LEU A 480 1.16 5.84 -6.42
CA LEU A 480 0.55 5.17 -5.27
C LEU A 480 -0.83 4.62 -5.64
N PRO A 481 -1.16 3.40 -5.19
CA PRO A 481 -2.55 2.94 -5.18
C PRO A 481 -3.40 3.85 -4.30
N THR A 482 -4.62 4.16 -4.75
CA THR A 482 -5.56 5.02 -4.00
C THR A 482 -5.79 4.54 -2.57
N VAL A 483 -5.80 3.22 -2.33
CA VAL A 483 -5.95 2.66 -0.97
C VAL A 483 -4.78 3.01 -0.05
N PHE A 484 -3.54 2.94 -0.55
CA PHE A 484 -2.39 3.34 0.25
C PHE A 484 -2.41 4.84 0.50
N PHE A 485 -2.74 5.65 -0.50
CA PHE A 485 -2.90 7.09 -0.32
C PHE A 485 -3.99 7.46 0.70
N ASN A 486 -5.11 6.74 0.72
CA ASN A 486 -6.15 6.92 1.75
C ASN A 486 -5.60 6.65 3.16
N ARG A 487 -4.84 5.56 3.32
CA ARG A 487 -4.18 5.23 4.60
C ARG A 487 -3.17 6.28 5.00
N LEU A 488 -2.35 6.75 4.06
CA LEU A 488 -1.39 7.81 4.29
C LEU A 488 -2.12 9.08 4.78
N ALA A 489 -3.17 9.51 4.09
CA ALA A 489 -3.97 10.67 4.52
C ALA A 489 -4.56 10.49 5.93
N ALA A 490 -5.07 9.30 6.26
CA ALA A 490 -5.68 9.00 7.55
C ALA A 490 -4.68 8.92 8.70
N TYR A 491 -3.56 8.21 8.52
CA TYR A 491 -2.68 7.80 9.61
C TYR A 491 -1.38 8.60 9.72
N LEU A 492 -1.06 9.47 8.77
CA LEU A 492 0.14 10.29 8.87
C LEU A 492 0.13 11.15 10.17
N PRO A 493 1.19 11.12 10.98
CA PRO A 493 1.34 11.97 12.17
C PRO A 493 1.28 13.47 11.85
N GLU A 494 0.89 14.30 12.82
CA GLU A 494 0.76 15.75 12.62
C GLU A 494 2.13 16.45 12.44
N ASP A 495 3.20 15.91 13.00
CA ASP A 495 4.57 16.42 12.90
C ASP A 495 5.36 15.88 11.69
N ALA A 496 4.78 14.94 10.94
CA ALA A 496 5.41 14.33 9.78
C ALA A 496 5.72 15.34 8.65
N ALA A 497 5.16 16.56 8.69
CA ALA A 497 5.40 17.60 7.68
C ALA A 497 6.89 17.88 7.43
N VAL A 498 7.74 17.80 8.46
CA VAL A 498 9.20 18.00 8.32
C VAL A 498 9.82 16.92 7.44
N LYS A 499 9.37 15.67 7.58
CA LYS A 499 9.89 14.50 6.84
C LYS A 499 9.63 14.57 5.34
N TYR A 500 8.57 15.28 4.94
CA TYR A 500 8.15 15.41 3.53
C TYR A 500 8.60 16.72 2.88
N GLU A 501 9.47 17.52 3.52
CA GLU A 501 9.84 18.87 3.05
C GLU A 501 10.41 18.88 1.61
N LYS A 502 11.16 17.84 1.23
CA LYS A 502 11.77 17.70 -0.10
C LYS A 502 10.81 17.20 -1.18
N ILE A 503 9.64 16.69 -0.81
CA ILE A 503 8.68 16.11 -1.74
C ILE A 503 8.01 17.22 -2.57
N LYS A 504 8.25 17.20 -3.88
CA LYS A 504 7.70 18.10 -4.88
C LYS A 504 6.30 17.69 -5.36
N SER A 505 6.01 16.39 -5.35
CA SER A 505 4.72 15.85 -5.83
C SER A 505 4.49 14.41 -5.42
N ILE A 506 3.23 14.05 -5.18
CA ILE A 506 2.75 12.68 -5.03
C ILE A 506 1.84 12.32 -6.18
N THR A 507 2.04 11.14 -6.76
CA THR A 507 1.21 10.64 -7.85
C THR A 507 0.29 9.54 -7.33
N VAL A 508 -0.99 9.59 -7.69
CA VAL A 508 -2.00 8.60 -7.28
C VAL A 508 -2.73 8.11 -8.51
N GLY A 509 -2.95 6.81 -8.60
CA GLY A 509 -3.63 6.22 -9.76
C GLY A 509 -4.22 4.85 -9.47
N GLY A 510 -4.95 4.34 -10.45
CA GLY A 510 -5.57 3.02 -10.39
C GLY A 510 -7.07 3.06 -10.06
N GLU A 511 -7.55 3.99 -9.22
CA GLU A 511 -8.97 4.14 -8.84
C GLU A 511 -9.44 5.60 -8.84
N ALA A 512 -10.75 5.79 -8.67
CA ALA A 512 -11.31 7.13 -8.51
C ALA A 512 -10.84 7.73 -7.18
N LEU A 513 -10.09 8.84 -7.25
CA LEU A 513 -9.60 9.57 -6.09
C LEU A 513 -10.71 10.48 -5.53
N THR A 514 -10.97 10.41 -4.22
CA THR A 514 -12.01 11.21 -3.57
C THR A 514 -11.49 12.59 -3.17
N GLY A 515 -12.36 13.60 -3.26
CA GLY A 515 -12.02 14.94 -2.78
C GLY A 515 -11.78 14.98 -1.28
N GLU A 516 -12.53 14.20 -0.50
CA GLU A 516 -12.41 14.10 0.95
C GLU A 516 -11.02 13.62 1.38
N THR A 517 -10.50 12.53 0.80
CA THR A 517 -9.16 12.04 1.13
C THR A 517 -8.11 13.10 0.80
N VAL A 518 -8.21 13.75 -0.37
CA VAL A 518 -7.24 14.79 -0.74
C VAL A 518 -7.30 15.97 0.23
N ARG A 519 -8.49 16.40 0.68
CA ARG A 519 -8.62 17.43 1.72
C ARG A 519 -7.99 17.00 3.03
N MET A 520 -8.20 15.76 3.46
CA MET A 520 -7.59 15.20 4.67
C MET A 520 -6.06 15.19 4.57
N PHE A 521 -5.51 14.79 3.42
CA PHE A 521 -4.09 14.86 3.15
C PHE A 521 -3.56 16.31 3.17
N GLN A 522 -4.25 17.24 2.50
CA GLN A 522 -3.87 18.66 2.42
C GLN A 522 -3.85 19.37 3.78
N LYS A 523 -4.63 18.91 4.75
CA LYS A 523 -4.58 19.42 6.14
C LYS A 523 -3.26 19.11 6.83
N LYS A 524 -2.61 18.00 6.47
CA LYS A 524 -1.35 17.52 7.07
C LYS A 524 -0.15 17.97 6.23
N LEU A 525 -0.23 17.81 4.91
CA LEU A 525 0.85 18.08 3.96
C LEU A 525 0.36 18.95 2.81
N GLN A 526 1.00 20.09 2.58
CA GLN A 526 0.69 20.99 1.45
C GLN A 526 1.49 20.64 0.20
N ILE A 527 1.41 19.38 -0.23
CA ILE A 527 2.15 18.84 -1.37
C ILE A 527 1.20 18.62 -2.56
N PRO A 528 1.60 18.98 -3.80
CA PRO A 528 0.80 18.69 -4.98
C PRO A 528 0.49 17.20 -5.14
N VAL A 529 -0.79 16.87 -5.32
CA VAL A 529 -1.27 15.50 -5.59
C VAL A 529 -1.71 15.40 -7.05
N THR A 530 -1.13 14.48 -7.81
CA THR A 530 -1.49 14.28 -9.21
C THR A 530 -2.32 13.02 -9.37
N ASN A 531 -3.58 13.16 -9.79
CA ASN A 531 -4.48 12.06 -10.10
C ASN A 531 -4.23 11.58 -11.54
N LEU A 532 -3.80 10.34 -11.71
CA LEU A 532 -3.50 9.74 -13.01
C LEU A 532 -4.54 8.69 -13.39
N TYR A 533 -4.87 8.66 -14.68
CA TYR A 533 -5.76 7.66 -15.27
C TYR A 533 -5.17 7.12 -16.57
N GLY A 534 -5.22 5.81 -16.72
CA GLY A 534 -4.96 5.14 -17.99
C GLY A 534 -5.20 3.62 -17.88
N PRO A 535 -5.71 2.99 -18.94
CA PRO A 535 -5.69 1.54 -19.08
C PRO A 535 -4.36 1.03 -19.66
N THR A 536 -4.02 -0.23 -19.43
CA THR A 536 -2.79 -0.87 -19.93
C THR A 536 -2.65 -0.81 -21.44
N GLU A 537 -3.75 -0.88 -22.16
CA GLU A 537 -3.81 -0.91 -23.62
C GLU A 537 -3.39 0.40 -24.30
N ILE A 538 -3.15 1.48 -23.55
CA ILE A 538 -2.69 2.77 -24.05
C ILE A 538 -1.31 3.17 -23.53
N THR A 539 -0.57 2.22 -22.97
CA THR A 539 0.72 2.43 -22.29
C THR A 539 0.57 3.26 -21.01
N VAL A 540 0.05 2.61 -19.97
CA VAL A 540 0.01 3.06 -18.57
C VAL A 540 -0.93 4.24 -18.27
N VAL A 541 -0.63 5.44 -18.79
CA VAL A 541 -1.32 6.69 -18.41
C VAL A 541 -1.78 7.43 -19.66
N ALA A 542 -3.05 7.85 -19.66
CA ALA A 542 -3.67 8.62 -20.73
C ALA A 542 -3.98 10.06 -20.31
N THR A 543 -4.33 10.30 -19.04
CA THR A 543 -4.67 11.63 -18.53
C THR A 543 -4.08 11.86 -17.13
N GLY A 544 -3.89 13.14 -16.78
CA GLY A 544 -3.44 13.56 -15.47
C GLY A 544 -4.12 14.85 -15.00
N HIS A 545 -4.40 14.94 -13.70
CA HIS A 545 -4.86 16.16 -13.03
C HIS A 545 -4.00 16.49 -11.82
N LYS A 546 -3.30 17.62 -11.87
CA LYS A 546 -2.51 18.11 -10.74
C LYS A 546 -3.38 18.96 -9.81
N VAL A 547 -3.46 18.54 -8.55
CA VAL A 547 -4.14 19.25 -7.47
C VAL A 547 -3.09 19.94 -6.61
N ASP A 548 -2.77 21.18 -6.97
CA ASP A 548 -1.91 22.10 -6.20
C ASP A 548 -2.72 23.28 -5.60
N TYR A 549 -4.02 23.09 -5.47
CA TYR A 549 -4.97 24.04 -4.91
C TYR A 549 -5.84 23.36 -3.83
N PRO A 550 -6.39 24.13 -2.86
CA PRO A 550 -7.31 23.58 -1.86
C PRO A 550 -8.55 22.98 -2.54
N VAL A 551 -8.82 21.70 -2.30
CA VAL A 551 -9.99 21.02 -2.87
C VAL A 551 -11.27 21.55 -2.23
N PRO A 552 -12.27 22.02 -2.99
CA PRO A 552 -13.56 22.45 -2.45
C PRO A 552 -14.38 21.32 -1.80
N GLU A 553 -15.24 21.65 -0.83
CA GLU A 553 -16.06 20.66 -0.09
C GLU A 553 -17.11 19.95 -0.97
N ASP A 554 -17.58 20.61 -2.02
CA ASP A 554 -18.59 20.07 -2.96
C ASP A 554 -17.99 19.11 -4.00
N VAL A 555 -16.66 18.99 -4.06
CA VAL A 555 -15.97 18.01 -4.91
C VAL A 555 -15.93 16.65 -4.21
N SER A 556 -16.72 15.71 -4.73
CA SER A 556 -16.75 14.32 -4.26
C SER A 556 -15.60 13.48 -4.82
N THR A 557 -15.28 13.67 -6.10
CA THR A 557 -14.29 12.89 -6.84
C THR A 557 -13.41 13.83 -7.63
N ILE A 558 -12.10 13.62 -7.54
CA ILE A 558 -11.12 14.36 -8.33
C ILE A 558 -11.22 13.92 -9.79
N VAL A 559 -11.27 14.88 -10.70
CA VAL A 559 -11.29 14.65 -12.14
C VAL A 559 -10.04 13.90 -12.60
N ILE A 560 -10.14 13.17 -13.71
CA ILE A 560 -8.98 12.50 -14.31
C ILE A 560 -8.14 13.45 -15.18
N GLY A 561 -8.64 14.67 -15.38
CA GLY A 561 -7.87 15.79 -15.94
C GLY A 561 -7.90 15.84 -17.45
N THR A 562 -6.76 16.20 -18.02
CA THR A 562 -6.55 16.37 -19.47
C THR A 562 -5.58 15.32 -20.01
N PRO A 563 -5.61 15.01 -21.31
CA PRO A 563 -4.70 14.04 -21.90
C PRO A 563 -3.23 14.45 -21.78
N LEU A 564 -2.36 13.43 -21.66
CA LEU A 564 -0.90 13.62 -21.83
C LEU A 564 -0.56 13.98 -23.28
N ALA A 565 0.69 14.39 -23.49
CA ALA A 565 1.21 14.65 -24.82
C ALA A 565 1.05 13.46 -25.79
N ASN A 566 0.60 13.76 -27.02
CA ASN A 566 0.31 12.81 -28.09
C ASN A 566 -0.83 11.81 -27.78
N TYR A 567 -1.71 12.13 -26.83
CA TYR A 567 -2.97 11.42 -26.61
C TYR A 567 -4.16 12.24 -27.13
N GLU A 568 -5.14 11.54 -27.70
CA GLU A 568 -6.41 12.09 -28.12
C GLU A 568 -7.55 11.30 -27.46
N LEU A 569 -8.53 12.02 -26.94
CA LEU A 569 -9.71 11.50 -26.25
C LEU A 569 -10.97 11.89 -27.02
N TYR A 570 -11.83 10.91 -27.26
CA TYR A 570 -13.22 11.12 -27.66
C TYR A 570 -14.15 10.47 -26.66
N ILE A 571 -15.24 11.15 -26.35
CA ILE A 571 -16.29 10.64 -25.47
C ILE A 571 -17.50 10.43 -26.36
N VAL A 572 -17.96 9.19 -26.48
CA VAL A 572 -18.96 8.83 -27.49
C VAL A 572 -20.20 8.18 -26.89
N ASP A 573 -21.32 8.29 -27.60
CA ASP A 573 -22.55 7.59 -27.29
C ASP A 573 -22.57 6.15 -27.86
N GLY A 574 -23.71 5.46 -27.71
CA GLY A 574 -23.89 4.10 -28.21
C GLY A 574 -23.77 3.92 -29.73
N ASN A 575 -23.82 5.01 -30.51
CA ASN A 575 -23.66 5.00 -31.96
C ASN A 575 -22.23 5.36 -32.41
N ASN A 576 -21.34 5.64 -31.46
CA ASN A 576 -20.00 6.21 -31.65
C ASN A 576 -20.00 7.68 -32.10
N ASP A 577 -21.08 8.43 -31.86
CA ASP A 577 -21.11 9.88 -32.07
C ASP A 577 -20.56 10.61 -30.84
N LEU A 578 -19.92 11.77 -31.03
CA LEU A 578 -19.39 12.56 -29.90
C LEU A 578 -20.51 13.03 -28.97
N CYS A 579 -20.27 12.91 -27.68
CA CYS A 579 -21.12 13.45 -26.62
C CYS A 579 -20.93 14.97 -26.47
N PRO A 580 -22.01 15.74 -26.24
CA PRO A 580 -21.88 17.14 -25.83
C PRO A 580 -21.15 17.33 -24.49
N ILE A 581 -20.69 18.55 -24.21
CA ILE A 581 -20.14 18.92 -22.90
C ILE A 581 -21.16 18.59 -21.79
N GLY A 582 -20.71 17.91 -20.74
CA GLY A 582 -21.51 17.49 -19.59
C GLY A 582 -22.25 16.16 -19.78
N VAL A 583 -22.31 15.61 -20.99
CA VAL A 583 -22.97 14.33 -21.28
C VAL A 583 -22.01 13.18 -20.99
N THR A 584 -22.51 12.16 -20.29
CA THR A 584 -21.73 10.95 -19.99
C THR A 584 -21.72 10.03 -21.21
N GLY A 585 -20.54 9.58 -21.62
CA GLY A 585 -20.37 8.61 -22.71
C GLY A 585 -19.15 7.73 -22.50
N GLU A 586 -18.91 6.81 -23.44
CA GLU A 586 -17.75 5.90 -23.42
C GLU A 586 -16.48 6.62 -23.88
N LEU A 587 -15.38 6.41 -23.17
CA LEU A 587 -14.08 6.97 -23.52
C LEU A 587 -13.37 6.14 -24.59
N LEU A 588 -13.00 6.79 -25.69
CA LEU A 588 -12.10 6.30 -26.72
C LEU A 588 -10.76 7.04 -26.62
N ILE A 589 -9.66 6.30 -26.67
CA ILE A 589 -8.32 6.85 -26.48
C ILE A 589 -7.44 6.48 -27.68
N SER A 590 -6.83 7.46 -28.32
CA SER A 590 -5.78 7.24 -29.33
C SER A 590 -4.48 7.86 -28.85
N SER A 591 -3.36 7.23 -29.18
CA SER A 591 -2.02 7.75 -28.96
C SER A 591 -1.00 6.98 -29.79
N VAL A 592 0.23 7.46 -29.82
CA VAL A 592 1.36 6.68 -30.36
C VAL A 592 1.62 5.40 -29.54
N GLY A 593 1.18 5.36 -28.29
CA GLY A 593 1.31 4.25 -27.35
C GLY A 593 0.11 3.29 -27.30
N VAL A 594 -0.81 3.34 -28.26
CA VAL A 594 -1.87 2.32 -28.36
C VAL A 594 -1.24 0.95 -28.60
N ALA A 595 -1.62 -0.03 -27.79
CA ALA A 595 -1.13 -1.40 -27.91
C ALA A 595 -1.40 -1.97 -29.30
N LYS A 596 -0.53 -2.88 -29.77
CA LYS A 596 -0.73 -3.58 -31.04
C LYS A 596 -1.97 -4.48 -31.03
N GLY A 597 -2.40 -4.89 -29.84
CA GLY A 597 -3.54 -5.76 -29.60
C GLY A 597 -3.32 -6.62 -28.37
N TYR A 598 -4.13 -7.67 -28.26
CA TYR A 598 -3.98 -8.71 -27.24
C TYR A 598 -3.29 -9.94 -27.82
N LEU A 599 -2.32 -10.50 -27.09
CA LEU A 599 -1.62 -11.72 -27.49
C LEU A 599 -2.64 -12.87 -27.66
N ASN A 600 -2.53 -13.58 -28.78
CA ASN A 600 -3.36 -14.73 -29.15
C ASN A 600 -4.89 -14.51 -29.08
N GLN A 601 -5.36 -13.25 -29.14
CA GLN A 601 -6.78 -12.90 -29.00
C GLN A 601 -7.24 -11.91 -30.09
N PRO A 602 -7.34 -12.35 -31.36
CA PRO A 602 -7.65 -11.47 -32.50
C PRO A 602 -9.05 -10.86 -32.45
N GLU A 603 -10.06 -11.62 -32.01
CA GLU A 603 -11.45 -11.11 -31.93
C GLU A 603 -11.57 -9.98 -30.90
N LYS A 604 -11.07 -10.18 -29.68
CA LYS A 604 -11.02 -9.12 -28.67
C LYS A 604 -10.19 -7.92 -29.10
N THR A 605 -9.12 -8.17 -29.86
CA THR A 605 -8.31 -7.09 -30.44
C THR A 605 -9.15 -6.25 -31.40
N LYS A 606 -9.94 -6.87 -32.26
CA LYS A 606 -10.80 -6.16 -33.20
C LYS A 606 -11.94 -5.38 -32.50
N GLU A 607 -12.46 -5.91 -31.41
CA GLU A 607 -13.52 -5.27 -30.61
C GLU A 607 -13.02 -4.05 -29.83
N ALA A 608 -11.82 -4.16 -29.23
CA ALA A 608 -11.25 -3.14 -28.36
C ALA A 608 -10.43 -2.08 -29.11
N PHE A 609 -9.81 -2.42 -30.25
CA PHE A 609 -8.96 -1.51 -31.03
C PHE A 609 -9.63 -1.18 -32.36
N ILE A 610 -10.41 -0.10 -32.36
CA ILE A 610 -11.25 0.32 -33.49
C ILE A 610 -10.55 1.39 -34.34
N SER A 611 -11.02 1.55 -35.58
CA SER A 611 -10.64 2.72 -36.39
C SER A 611 -11.39 3.96 -35.90
N ASP A 612 -10.80 5.13 -36.11
CA ASP A 612 -11.39 6.44 -35.78
C ASP A 612 -12.86 6.55 -36.25
N PRO A 613 -13.84 6.54 -35.32
CA PRO A 613 -15.25 6.59 -35.69
C PRO A 613 -15.71 8.00 -36.06
N ILE A 614 -14.98 9.03 -35.62
CA ILE A 614 -15.36 10.44 -35.82
C ILE A 614 -14.82 10.95 -37.16
N ARG A 615 -13.62 10.50 -37.54
CA ARG A 615 -12.97 10.86 -38.81
C ARG A 615 -12.59 9.59 -39.59
N PRO A 616 -13.56 8.94 -40.25
CA PRO A 616 -13.28 7.77 -41.07
C PRO A 616 -12.18 8.05 -42.10
N GLY A 617 -11.18 7.18 -42.15
CA GLY A 617 -10.03 7.31 -43.06
C GLY A 617 -8.83 8.09 -42.52
N SER A 618 -8.87 8.58 -41.27
CA SER A 618 -7.71 9.25 -40.63
C SER A 618 -6.49 8.32 -40.46
N GLY A 619 -6.70 7.00 -40.53
CA GLY A 619 -5.68 5.97 -40.28
C GLY A 619 -5.35 5.75 -38.80
N LYS A 620 -5.95 6.54 -37.89
CA LYS A 620 -5.76 6.40 -36.44
C LYS A 620 -6.54 5.21 -35.90
N LYS A 621 -5.94 4.58 -34.89
CA LYS A 621 -6.57 3.54 -34.07
C LYS A 621 -6.92 4.11 -32.70
N PHE A 622 -8.08 3.76 -32.20
CA PHE A 622 -8.56 4.10 -30.88
C PHE A 622 -8.74 2.82 -30.07
N TYR A 623 -8.32 2.86 -28.81
CA TYR A 623 -8.70 1.89 -27.80
C TYR A 623 -10.03 2.30 -27.17
N ARG A 624 -11.00 1.39 -27.17
CA ARG A 624 -12.30 1.54 -26.51
C ARG A 624 -12.17 1.05 -25.07
N SER A 625 -12.15 1.97 -24.10
CA SER A 625 -11.78 1.62 -22.71
C SER A 625 -12.88 0.91 -21.92
N GLY A 626 -14.14 1.07 -22.31
CA GLY A 626 -15.30 0.67 -21.52
C GLY A 626 -15.58 1.57 -20.31
N ASP A 627 -14.77 2.62 -20.10
CA ASP A 627 -14.98 3.59 -19.02
C ASP A 627 -15.97 4.69 -19.47
N LEU A 628 -16.87 5.04 -18.57
CA LEU A 628 -17.84 6.12 -18.74
C LEU A 628 -17.28 7.41 -18.14
N VAL A 629 -17.22 8.46 -18.94
CA VAL A 629 -16.68 9.76 -18.58
C VAL A 629 -17.55 10.88 -19.15
N ARG A 630 -17.32 12.13 -18.71
CA ARG A 630 -17.89 13.31 -19.36
C ARG A 630 -16.87 14.44 -19.45
N LEU A 631 -16.95 15.22 -20.53
CA LEU A 631 -16.17 16.44 -20.69
C LEU A 631 -16.83 17.56 -19.90
N LEU A 632 -16.10 18.20 -19.00
CA LEU A 632 -16.59 19.32 -18.23
C LEU A 632 -16.43 20.64 -18.99
N PRO A 633 -17.23 21.68 -18.66
CA PRO A 633 -17.12 22.99 -19.31
C PRO A 633 -15.76 23.68 -19.19
N ASN A 634 -14.93 23.27 -18.22
CA ASN A 634 -13.56 23.76 -18.04
C ASN A 634 -12.51 22.97 -18.85
N GLY A 635 -12.93 22.04 -19.71
CA GLY A 635 -12.05 21.21 -20.54
C GLY A 635 -11.47 19.99 -19.83
N GLN A 636 -11.83 19.75 -18.56
CA GLN A 636 -11.37 18.60 -17.79
C GLN A 636 -12.27 17.40 -18.04
N VAL A 637 -11.73 16.19 -17.93
CA VAL A 637 -12.51 14.94 -18.04
C VAL A 637 -12.83 14.40 -16.65
N GLU A 638 -14.12 14.16 -16.39
CA GLU A 638 -14.59 13.55 -15.16
C GLU A 638 -14.91 12.06 -15.38
N TYR A 639 -14.37 11.20 -14.54
CA TYR A 639 -14.69 9.77 -14.53
C TYR A 639 -16.03 9.52 -13.83
N ARG A 640 -16.93 8.76 -14.46
CA ARG A 640 -18.30 8.47 -13.98
C ARG A 640 -18.54 7.00 -13.68
N GLY A 641 -17.74 6.08 -14.20
CA GLY A 641 -17.87 4.66 -13.93
C GLY A 641 -17.42 3.79 -15.10
N ARG A 642 -17.96 2.57 -15.19
CA ARG A 642 -17.74 1.65 -16.31
C ARG A 642 -19.06 1.23 -16.94
N ARG A 643 -19.02 0.96 -18.24
CA ARG A 643 -20.17 0.43 -18.99
C ARG A 643 -20.39 -1.06 -18.73
N ASP A 644 -19.29 -1.79 -18.56
CA ASP A 644 -19.28 -3.23 -18.32
C ASP A 644 -19.21 -3.57 -16.82
N SER A 645 -19.18 -4.86 -16.51
CA SER A 645 -19.03 -5.37 -15.14
C SER A 645 -17.58 -5.36 -14.65
N GLN A 646 -16.64 -4.78 -15.41
CA GLN A 646 -15.28 -4.62 -14.91
C GLN A 646 -15.27 -3.58 -13.80
N ILE A 647 -14.46 -3.84 -12.78
CA ILE A 647 -14.35 -2.99 -11.60
C ILE A 647 -12.88 -2.79 -11.24
N LYS A 648 -12.63 -1.77 -10.42
CA LYS A 648 -11.32 -1.54 -9.80
C LYS A 648 -11.50 -1.68 -8.28
N ILE A 649 -10.70 -2.56 -7.67
CA ILE A 649 -10.67 -2.81 -6.23
C ILE A 649 -9.21 -2.78 -5.77
N ARG A 650 -8.89 -1.91 -4.80
CA ARG A 650 -7.55 -1.71 -4.25
C ARG A 650 -6.49 -1.38 -5.31
N GLY A 651 -6.89 -0.70 -6.39
CA GLY A 651 -6.03 -0.39 -7.53
C GLY A 651 -5.92 -1.52 -8.56
N PHE A 652 -6.46 -2.71 -8.27
CA PHE A 652 -6.46 -3.84 -9.18
C PHE A 652 -7.65 -3.79 -10.13
N ARG A 653 -7.38 -3.97 -11.43
CA ARG A 653 -8.40 -4.11 -12.47
C ARG A 653 -8.95 -5.54 -12.42
N ILE A 654 -10.22 -5.70 -12.07
CA ILE A 654 -10.89 -6.98 -11.89
C ILE A 654 -12.00 -7.13 -12.92
N GLU A 655 -11.94 -8.21 -13.69
CA GLU A 655 -13.02 -8.65 -14.57
C GLU A 655 -13.93 -9.60 -13.78
N ILE A 656 -15.16 -9.17 -13.47
CA ILE A 656 -16.15 -9.99 -12.76
C ILE A 656 -16.38 -11.32 -13.49
N GLY A 657 -16.42 -11.28 -14.82
CA GLY A 657 -16.54 -12.47 -15.66
C GLY A 657 -15.39 -13.46 -15.48
N GLU A 658 -14.20 -13.03 -15.05
CA GLU A 658 -13.08 -13.94 -14.81
C GLU A 658 -13.30 -14.83 -13.58
N ILE A 659 -13.86 -14.21 -12.55
CA ILE A 659 -14.25 -14.87 -11.31
C ILE A 659 -15.42 -15.81 -11.58
N GLU A 660 -16.46 -15.31 -12.26
CA GLU A 660 -17.64 -16.09 -12.64
C GLU A 660 -17.27 -17.32 -13.48
N ASN A 661 -16.40 -17.17 -14.48
CA ASN A 661 -15.94 -18.31 -15.29
C ASN A 661 -15.09 -19.31 -14.49
N SER A 662 -14.34 -18.85 -13.50
CA SER A 662 -13.59 -19.73 -12.59
C SER A 662 -14.55 -20.50 -11.69
N PHE A 663 -15.55 -19.84 -11.09
CA PHE A 663 -16.65 -20.46 -10.35
C PHE A 663 -17.41 -21.50 -11.19
N ALA A 664 -17.81 -21.14 -12.42
CA ALA A 664 -18.61 -21.99 -13.29
C ALA A 664 -17.89 -23.30 -13.70
N LYS A 665 -16.57 -23.38 -13.57
CA LYS A 665 -15.79 -24.62 -13.79
C LYS A 665 -15.80 -25.56 -12.58
N HIS A 666 -16.40 -25.18 -11.46
CA HIS A 666 -16.57 -26.05 -10.32
C HIS A 666 -17.69 -27.06 -10.62
N GLU A 667 -17.43 -28.36 -10.40
CA GLU A 667 -18.29 -29.46 -10.88
C GLU A 667 -19.75 -29.38 -10.39
N ASN A 668 -19.97 -28.81 -9.20
CA ASN A 668 -21.30 -28.69 -8.62
C ASN A 668 -21.98 -27.31 -8.80
N ILE A 669 -21.30 -26.32 -9.39
CA ILE A 669 -21.90 -24.99 -9.62
C ILE A 669 -22.69 -25.02 -10.94
N LYS A 670 -23.91 -24.47 -10.89
CA LYS A 670 -24.82 -24.40 -12.04
C LYS A 670 -24.83 -23.01 -12.66
N ASP A 671 -25.13 -21.99 -11.88
CA ASP A 671 -25.11 -20.57 -12.27
C ASP A 671 -24.31 -19.77 -11.24
N VAL A 672 -23.68 -18.69 -11.66
CA VAL A 672 -22.95 -17.77 -10.77
C VAL A 672 -23.07 -16.33 -11.26
N ALA A 673 -23.18 -15.39 -10.33
CA ALA A 673 -23.11 -13.97 -10.57
C ALA A 673 -22.32 -13.29 -9.47
N VAL A 674 -21.27 -12.56 -9.83
CA VAL A 674 -20.41 -11.82 -8.89
C VAL A 674 -20.70 -10.32 -9.02
N ILE A 675 -20.92 -9.62 -7.93
CA ILE A 675 -21.19 -8.17 -7.94
C ILE A 675 -20.18 -7.43 -7.04
N PRO A 676 -19.86 -6.16 -7.35
CA PRO A 676 -19.16 -5.31 -6.42
C PRO A 676 -20.13 -4.84 -5.33
N ILE A 677 -19.63 -4.74 -4.10
CA ILE A 677 -20.34 -4.12 -2.98
C ILE A 677 -19.45 -3.07 -2.32
N THR A 678 -20.01 -2.22 -1.47
CA THR A 678 -19.25 -1.20 -0.74
C THR A 678 -19.59 -1.28 0.74
N GLU A 679 -18.57 -1.44 1.57
CA GLU A 679 -18.65 -1.51 3.03
C GLU A 679 -17.58 -0.56 3.60
N ASP A 680 -17.98 0.36 4.48
CA ASP A 680 -17.11 1.42 5.04
C ASP A 680 -16.27 2.19 4.01
N GLY A 681 -16.84 2.43 2.82
CA GLY A 681 -16.17 3.12 1.71
C GLY A 681 -15.19 2.26 0.91
N ASN A 682 -14.97 1.00 1.28
CA ASN A 682 -14.14 0.05 0.56
C ASN A 682 -14.97 -0.80 -0.41
N LYS A 683 -14.50 -0.96 -1.65
CA LYS A 683 -15.13 -1.88 -2.61
C LYS A 683 -14.69 -3.31 -2.33
N LEU A 684 -15.65 -4.22 -2.25
CA LEU A 684 -15.46 -5.66 -2.08
C LEU A 684 -16.23 -6.43 -3.16
N LEU A 685 -16.07 -7.76 -3.17
CA LEU A 685 -16.73 -8.66 -4.10
C LEU A 685 -17.71 -9.59 -3.36
N ALA A 686 -18.92 -9.73 -3.89
CA ALA A 686 -19.90 -10.72 -3.46
C ALA A 686 -20.26 -11.66 -4.62
N ALA A 687 -20.08 -12.96 -4.44
CA ALA A 687 -20.54 -13.99 -5.36
C ALA A 687 -21.91 -14.51 -4.93
N PHE A 688 -22.80 -14.72 -5.90
CA PHE A 688 -24.05 -15.43 -5.74
C PHE A 688 -24.01 -16.64 -6.66
N TYR A 689 -24.39 -17.82 -6.19
CA TYR A 689 -24.31 -19.03 -7.01
C TYR A 689 -25.47 -19.99 -6.76
N THR A 690 -25.83 -20.77 -7.78
CA THR A 690 -26.74 -21.93 -7.71
C THR A 690 -25.92 -23.20 -7.93
N THR A 691 -26.47 -24.35 -7.52
CA THR A 691 -25.80 -25.66 -7.64
C THR A 691 -26.64 -26.67 -8.39
N ASN A 692 -25.99 -27.68 -8.96
CA ASN A 692 -26.64 -28.72 -9.75
C ASN A 692 -27.57 -29.60 -8.89
N ASP A 693 -27.20 -29.85 -7.65
CA ASP A 693 -27.94 -30.63 -6.66
C ASP A 693 -28.84 -29.78 -5.74
N GLY A 694 -28.79 -28.45 -5.88
CA GLY A 694 -29.54 -27.50 -5.06
C GLY A 694 -28.99 -27.30 -3.64
N ALA A 695 -27.86 -27.92 -3.28
CA ALA A 695 -27.21 -27.74 -1.99
C ALA A 695 -26.13 -26.64 -2.04
N ALA A 696 -26.02 -25.82 -1.00
CA ALA A 696 -24.94 -24.83 -0.90
C ALA A 696 -23.55 -25.50 -0.81
N ILE A 697 -22.53 -24.85 -1.34
CA ILE A 697 -21.13 -25.31 -1.23
C ILE A 697 -20.47 -24.50 -0.11
N PRO A 698 -19.76 -25.16 0.83
CA PRO A 698 -19.03 -24.46 1.88
C PRO A 698 -18.13 -23.36 1.33
N LYS A 699 -18.25 -22.12 1.86
CA LYS A 699 -17.43 -20.96 1.44
C LYS A 699 -15.95 -21.30 1.42
N LYS A 700 -15.45 -21.99 2.46
CA LYS A 700 -14.04 -22.42 2.57
C LYS A 700 -13.60 -23.29 1.39
N ALA A 701 -14.46 -24.18 0.91
CA ALA A 701 -14.16 -25.01 -0.27
C ALA A 701 -14.12 -24.18 -1.55
N LEU A 702 -15.03 -23.21 -1.70
CA LEU A 702 -15.04 -22.27 -2.83
C LEU A 702 -13.82 -21.34 -2.80
N VAL A 703 -13.45 -20.79 -1.65
CA VAL A 703 -12.23 -19.98 -1.46
C VAL A 703 -10.99 -20.81 -1.80
N GLN A 704 -10.82 -22.00 -1.21
CA GLN A 704 -9.69 -22.88 -1.53
C GLN A 704 -9.62 -23.26 -3.01
N TYR A 705 -10.78 -23.43 -3.66
CA TYR A 705 -10.86 -23.70 -5.08
C TYR A 705 -10.44 -22.48 -5.92
N LEU A 706 -10.93 -21.28 -5.59
CA LEU A 706 -10.67 -20.05 -6.34
C LEU A 706 -9.25 -19.51 -6.13
N SER A 707 -8.70 -19.59 -4.91
CA SER A 707 -7.34 -19.13 -4.59
C SER A 707 -6.26 -19.88 -5.38
N LYS A 708 -6.59 -21.06 -5.94
CA LYS A 708 -5.71 -21.79 -6.86
C LYS A 708 -5.75 -21.26 -8.30
N LYS A 709 -6.82 -20.55 -8.67
CA LYS A 709 -7.16 -20.17 -10.06
C LYS A 709 -7.04 -18.68 -10.34
N VAL A 710 -7.37 -17.85 -9.36
CA VAL A 710 -7.34 -16.40 -9.46
C VAL A 710 -6.50 -15.80 -8.33
N PRO A 711 -5.86 -14.64 -8.53
CA PRO A 711 -5.15 -13.93 -7.47
C PRO A 711 -6.06 -13.64 -6.27
N GLY A 712 -5.48 -13.56 -5.06
CA GLY A 712 -6.23 -13.37 -3.81
C GLY A 712 -7.16 -12.14 -3.83
N TYR A 713 -6.76 -11.04 -4.47
CA TYR A 713 -7.60 -9.84 -4.61
C TYR A 713 -8.84 -10.02 -5.51
N MET A 714 -8.93 -11.12 -6.28
CA MET A 714 -10.10 -11.47 -7.11
C MET A 714 -11.04 -12.47 -6.42
N VAL A 715 -10.68 -13.02 -5.26
CA VAL A 715 -11.53 -13.96 -4.52
C VAL A 715 -12.65 -13.19 -3.81
N PRO A 716 -13.94 -13.50 -4.06
CA PRO A 716 -15.04 -12.80 -3.42
C PRO A 716 -15.07 -12.92 -1.90
N THR A 717 -15.27 -11.78 -1.21
CA THR A 717 -15.38 -11.69 0.24
C THR A 717 -16.67 -12.36 0.74
N TYR A 718 -17.77 -12.18 0.01
CA TYR A 718 -19.06 -12.83 0.27
C TYR A 718 -19.36 -13.87 -0.80
N MET A 719 -19.96 -15.01 -0.44
CA MET A 719 -20.32 -16.08 -1.37
C MET A 719 -21.66 -16.71 -0.97
N GLN A 720 -22.75 -16.17 -1.48
CA GLN A 720 -24.12 -16.55 -1.13
C GLN A 720 -24.68 -17.61 -2.08
N HIS A 721 -25.15 -18.74 -1.55
CA HIS A 721 -25.98 -19.66 -2.32
C HIS A 721 -27.39 -19.09 -2.49
N VAL A 722 -27.90 -19.11 -3.72
CA VAL A 722 -29.30 -18.75 -4.03
C VAL A 722 -30.01 -19.97 -4.61
N VAL A 723 -31.27 -20.18 -4.21
CA VAL A 723 -32.09 -21.30 -4.70
C VAL A 723 -32.29 -21.21 -6.21
N GLU A 724 -32.48 -19.98 -6.70
CA GLU A 724 -32.58 -19.66 -8.12
C GLU A 724 -31.94 -18.29 -8.35
N MET A 725 -31.24 -18.14 -9.48
CA MET A 725 -30.65 -16.86 -9.84
C MET A 725 -31.77 -15.89 -10.22
N PRO A 726 -31.92 -14.74 -9.54
CA PRO A 726 -32.96 -13.78 -9.89
C PRO A 726 -32.75 -13.29 -11.31
N LEU A 727 -33.82 -13.32 -12.11
CA LEU A 727 -33.81 -12.88 -13.50
C LEU A 727 -34.68 -11.64 -13.63
N SER A 728 -34.19 -10.64 -14.36
CA SER A 728 -34.96 -9.51 -14.83
C SER A 728 -36.10 -9.98 -15.75
N PRO A 729 -37.11 -9.14 -16.02
CA PRO A 729 -38.18 -9.45 -17.00
C PRO A 729 -37.67 -9.81 -18.41
N THR A 730 -36.41 -9.50 -18.73
CA THR A 730 -35.73 -9.87 -19.99
C THR A 730 -35.05 -11.24 -19.98
N GLY A 731 -35.10 -11.98 -18.86
CA GLY A 731 -34.48 -13.29 -18.70
C GLY A 731 -32.97 -13.25 -18.40
N LYS A 732 -32.38 -12.07 -18.17
CA LYS A 732 -30.99 -11.90 -17.72
C LYS A 732 -30.91 -11.82 -16.19
N VAL A 733 -29.80 -12.23 -15.60
CA VAL A 733 -29.54 -12.11 -14.15
C VAL A 733 -29.75 -10.68 -13.66
N ASP A 734 -30.61 -10.51 -12.65
CA ASP A 734 -30.92 -9.22 -12.04
C ASP A 734 -29.90 -8.88 -10.93
N ARG A 735 -28.78 -8.30 -11.34
CA ARG A 735 -27.71 -7.89 -10.43
C ARG A 735 -28.11 -6.78 -9.46
N LYS A 736 -29.14 -5.97 -9.79
CA LYS A 736 -29.65 -4.94 -8.87
C LYS A 736 -30.43 -5.60 -7.75
N GLN A 737 -31.23 -6.61 -8.08
CA GLN A 737 -31.91 -7.42 -7.08
C GLN A 737 -30.90 -8.14 -6.20
N LEU A 738 -29.84 -8.73 -6.77
CA LEU A 738 -28.74 -9.33 -6.00
C LEU A 738 -28.04 -8.33 -5.06
N ALA A 739 -27.79 -7.09 -5.51
CA ALA A 739 -27.18 -6.05 -4.67
C ALA A 739 -28.06 -5.61 -3.49
N ALA A 740 -29.38 -5.82 -3.60
CA ALA A 740 -30.33 -5.54 -2.54
C ALA A 740 -30.54 -6.73 -1.60
N TYR A 741 -29.91 -7.89 -1.86
CA TYR A 741 -29.92 -8.97 -0.88
C TYR A 741 -29.17 -8.47 0.34
N GLU A 742 -29.74 -8.72 1.53
CA GLU A 742 -28.97 -8.63 2.75
C GLU A 742 -27.86 -9.66 2.65
N LEU A 743 -26.67 -9.16 2.31
CA LEU A 743 -25.44 -9.91 2.43
C LEU A 743 -25.23 -10.08 3.92
N LYS A 744 -25.76 -11.19 4.42
CA LYS A 744 -25.32 -11.70 5.69
C LYS A 744 -23.85 -12.00 5.48
N ALA A 745 -23.01 -11.69 6.47
CA ALA A 745 -21.83 -12.51 6.65
C ALA A 745 -22.39 -13.94 6.77
N ASP A 746 -22.45 -14.66 5.64
CA ASP A 746 -22.94 -16.02 5.64
C ASP A 746 -22.16 -16.71 6.74
N GLU A 747 -22.91 -17.33 7.65
CA GLU A 747 -22.38 -18.16 8.72
C GLU A 747 -21.21 -18.91 8.13
N TYR A 748 -20.00 -18.52 8.55
CA TYR A 748 -18.76 -18.97 7.93
C TYR A 748 -18.83 -20.48 7.85
N ASP A 749 -19.14 -21.01 6.66
CA ASP A 749 -19.41 -22.44 6.43
C ASP A 749 -18.07 -23.21 6.38
N SER A 750 -17.13 -22.85 7.24
CA SER A 750 -16.67 -23.90 8.15
C SER A 750 -17.92 -24.46 8.83
N ILE A 751 -17.99 -25.75 9.13
CA ILE A 751 -18.96 -26.18 10.15
C ILE A 751 -18.82 -25.13 11.28
N TYR A 752 -19.87 -24.34 11.59
CA TYR A 752 -19.75 -23.37 12.67
C TYR A 752 -19.42 -24.20 13.89
N MET A 753 -18.14 -24.19 14.20
CA MET A 753 -17.60 -24.91 15.30
C MET A 753 -17.62 -23.84 16.36
N ALA A 754 -18.70 -23.91 17.13
CA ALA A 754 -18.76 -23.15 18.36
C ALA A 754 -17.47 -23.46 19.10
N PRO A 755 -16.85 -22.44 19.70
CA PRO A 755 -15.79 -22.66 20.66
C PRO A 755 -16.03 -23.88 21.57
N GLU A 756 -15.19 -24.90 21.40
CA GLU A 756 -15.33 -26.21 22.04
C GLU A 756 -14.73 -26.21 23.45
N ASN A 757 -13.82 -25.27 23.72
CA ASN A 757 -13.17 -25.06 25.00
C ASN A 757 -13.26 -23.59 25.45
N GLU A 758 -12.95 -23.33 26.73
CA GLU A 758 -13.04 -22.00 27.34
C GLU A 758 -12.12 -20.97 26.66
N ILE A 759 -10.99 -21.41 26.12
CA ILE A 759 -10.01 -20.57 25.42
C ILE A 759 -10.57 -20.06 24.11
N GLN A 760 -11.09 -20.96 23.27
CA GLN A 760 -11.76 -20.61 22.04
C GLN A 760 -12.94 -19.66 22.32
N GLN A 761 -13.63 -19.80 23.45
CA GLN A 761 -14.79 -18.95 23.80
C GLN A 761 -14.36 -17.52 24.07
N ALA A 762 -13.29 -17.34 24.82
CA ALA A 762 -12.74 -16.03 25.13
C ALA A 762 -12.13 -15.36 23.88
N VAL A 763 -11.34 -16.10 23.08
CA VAL A 763 -10.80 -15.61 21.80
C VAL A 763 -11.93 -15.18 20.87
N ALA A 764 -12.95 -16.03 20.69
CA ALA A 764 -14.11 -15.67 19.87
C ALA A 764 -14.85 -14.44 20.38
N ALA A 765 -15.04 -14.30 21.70
CA ALA A 765 -15.69 -13.13 22.28
C ALA A 765 -14.92 -11.82 22.00
N SER A 766 -13.59 -11.85 22.12
CA SER A 766 -12.74 -10.68 21.84
C SER A 766 -12.76 -10.28 20.37
N TRP A 767 -12.71 -11.25 19.46
CA TRP A 767 -12.77 -10.98 18.02
C TRP A 767 -14.12 -10.41 17.61
N LYS A 768 -15.22 -10.94 18.17
CA LYS A 768 -16.57 -10.39 17.95
C LYS A 768 -16.67 -8.94 18.39
N GLN A 769 -16.09 -8.62 19.54
CA GLN A 769 -16.12 -7.26 20.09
C GLN A 769 -15.31 -6.27 19.25
N VAL A 770 -14.14 -6.66 18.74
CA VAL A 770 -13.20 -5.75 18.06
C VAL A 770 -13.49 -5.60 16.56
N LEU A 771 -13.94 -6.69 15.94
CA LEU A 771 -14.30 -6.74 14.52
C LEU A 771 -15.78 -6.38 14.27
N ASP A 772 -16.57 -6.20 15.33
CA ASP A 772 -18.02 -5.93 15.28
C ASP A 772 -18.80 -7.01 14.50
N LEU A 773 -18.50 -8.29 14.76
CA LEU A 773 -19.12 -9.45 14.11
C LEU A 773 -20.01 -10.24 15.08
N GLU A 774 -21.24 -10.57 14.68
CA GLU A 774 -22.17 -11.34 15.55
C GLU A 774 -21.74 -12.81 15.74
N ARG A 775 -21.10 -13.41 14.73
CA ARG A 775 -20.73 -14.84 14.69
C ARG A 775 -19.36 -15.05 14.04
N ILE A 776 -18.48 -15.78 14.74
CA ILE A 776 -17.14 -16.15 14.29
C ILE A 776 -16.95 -17.63 14.63
N SER A 777 -16.55 -18.43 13.64
CA SER A 777 -16.22 -19.86 13.81
C SER A 777 -14.76 -20.02 14.24
N ILE A 778 -14.42 -21.12 14.91
CA ILE A 778 -13.06 -21.32 15.38
C ILE A 778 -12.01 -21.41 14.24
N HIS A 779 -12.42 -21.66 12.99
CA HIS A 779 -11.51 -21.80 11.85
C HIS A 779 -11.47 -20.61 10.90
N ASP A 780 -12.09 -19.49 11.28
CA ASP A 780 -12.09 -18.26 10.47
C ASP A 780 -10.73 -17.56 10.57
N ASP A 781 -10.19 -17.15 9.42
CA ASP A 781 -8.90 -16.44 9.36
C ASP A 781 -9.09 -14.95 9.68
N PHE A 782 -8.33 -14.46 10.66
CA PHE A 782 -8.38 -13.12 11.22
C PHE A 782 -8.30 -12.02 10.16
N PHE A 783 -7.40 -12.16 9.19
CA PHE A 783 -7.17 -11.15 8.17
C PHE A 783 -8.20 -11.22 7.03
N GLU A 784 -8.75 -12.42 6.80
CA GLU A 784 -9.84 -12.61 5.84
C GLU A 784 -11.19 -12.07 6.34
N ILE A 785 -11.38 -11.99 7.67
CA ILE A 785 -12.61 -11.44 8.31
C ILE A 785 -12.52 -9.95 8.66
N GLY A 786 -11.57 -9.22 8.08
CA GLY A 786 -11.45 -7.76 8.26
C GLY A 786 -10.48 -7.31 9.35
N GLY A 787 -9.71 -8.23 9.94
CA GLY A 787 -8.64 -7.93 10.88
C GLY A 787 -7.38 -7.34 10.23
N TYR A 788 -6.68 -6.48 10.96
CA TYR A 788 -5.38 -5.90 10.60
C TYR A 788 -4.57 -5.62 11.88
N SER A 789 -3.29 -5.25 11.75
CA SER A 789 -2.34 -5.17 12.88
C SER A 789 -2.85 -4.34 14.06
N LEU A 790 -3.53 -3.22 13.82
CA LEU A 790 -4.12 -2.40 14.88
C LEU A 790 -5.30 -3.10 15.59
N LYS A 791 -6.12 -3.87 14.86
CA LYS A 791 -7.21 -4.67 15.43
C LYS A 791 -6.66 -5.84 16.27
N ILE A 792 -5.48 -6.36 15.93
CA ILE A 792 -4.81 -7.36 16.78
C ILE A 792 -4.45 -6.76 18.12
N LEU A 793 -3.95 -5.52 18.15
CA LEU A 793 -3.63 -4.82 19.40
C LEU A 793 -4.90 -4.63 20.26
N GLU A 794 -6.02 -4.22 19.66
CA GLU A 794 -7.31 -4.12 20.35
C GLU A 794 -7.79 -5.48 20.91
N ILE A 795 -7.54 -6.58 20.20
CA ILE A 795 -7.90 -7.93 20.66
C ILE A 795 -6.99 -8.42 21.79
N LEU A 796 -5.69 -8.16 21.68
CA LEU A 796 -4.73 -8.50 22.72
C LEU A 796 -5.07 -7.81 24.04
N VAL A 797 -5.54 -6.56 23.99
CA VAL A 797 -6.06 -5.84 25.16
C VAL A 797 -7.17 -6.62 25.89
N LEU A 798 -8.04 -7.33 25.15
CA LEU A 798 -9.15 -8.11 25.71
C LEU A 798 -8.72 -9.50 26.19
N LEU A 799 -7.76 -10.13 25.53
CA LEU A 799 -7.36 -11.52 25.80
C LEU A 799 -6.23 -11.66 26.81
N LYS A 800 -5.31 -10.70 26.88
CA LYS A 800 -4.15 -10.75 27.79
C LYS A 800 -4.49 -10.97 29.28
N PRO A 801 -5.60 -10.43 29.84
CA PRO A 801 -5.96 -10.72 31.24
C PRO A 801 -6.18 -12.20 31.55
N SER A 802 -6.58 -13.00 30.56
CA SER A 802 -6.81 -14.46 30.71
C SER A 802 -5.71 -15.30 30.06
N TYR A 803 -5.02 -14.76 29.05
CA TYR A 803 -3.96 -15.43 28.29
C TYR A 803 -2.73 -14.52 28.16
N PRO A 804 -1.99 -14.29 29.26
CA PRO A 804 -0.94 -13.26 29.34
C PRO A 804 0.26 -13.54 28.43
N LEU A 805 0.46 -14.79 28.01
CA LEU A 805 1.55 -15.21 27.12
C LEU A 805 1.25 -15.04 25.63
N LEU A 806 0.02 -14.67 25.26
CA LEU A 806 -0.39 -14.47 23.87
C LEU A 806 0.25 -13.19 23.30
N LYS A 807 0.97 -13.31 22.17
CA LYS A 807 1.70 -12.21 21.50
C LYS A 807 1.03 -11.83 20.18
N ILE A 808 1.32 -10.63 19.67
CA ILE A 808 0.85 -10.17 18.36
C ILE A 808 1.28 -11.10 17.21
N ASN A 809 2.49 -11.67 17.30
CA ASN A 809 3.00 -12.55 16.26
C ASN A 809 2.22 -13.88 16.17
N ASP A 810 1.60 -14.33 17.27
CA ASP A 810 0.77 -15.52 17.25
C ASP A 810 -0.45 -15.36 16.31
N PHE A 811 -0.92 -14.14 16.09
CA PHE A 811 -2.04 -13.87 15.16
C PHE A 811 -1.62 -13.97 13.69
N PHE A 812 -0.37 -13.65 13.35
CA PHE A 812 0.14 -13.80 11.99
C PHE A 812 0.48 -15.26 11.66
N GLN A 813 0.97 -16.02 12.64
CA GLN A 813 1.38 -17.41 12.46
C GLN A 813 0.20 -18.40 12.63
N TYR A 814 -0.73 -18.08 13.53
CA TYR A 814 -1.91 -18.87 13.88
C TYR A 814 -3.19 -18.03 13.69
N PRO A 815 -3.51 -17.63 12.45
CA PRO A 815 -4.52 -16.62 12.16
C PRO A 815 -5.97 -17.08 12.38
N THR A 816 -6.23 -18.22 13.02
CA THR A 816 -7.59 -18.73 13.29
C THR A 816 -7.76 -18.98 14.77
N ILE A 817 -8.96 -18.78 15.33
CA ILE A 817 -9.26 -19.00 16.76
C ILE A 817 -8.85 -20.39 17.26
N ALA A 818 -9.03 -21.45 16.47
CA ALA A 818 -8.68 -22.82 16.84
C ALA A 818 -7.17 -22.98 17.00
N ARG A 819 -6.39 -22.53 16.00
CA ARG A 819 -4.92 -22.57 16.04
C ARG A 819 -4.36 -21.62 17.10
N LEU A 820 -4.99 -20.46 17.31
CA LEU A 820 -4.63 -19.53 18.36
C LEU A 820 -4.95 -20.10 19.74
N ALA A 821 -6.06 -20.83 19.89
CA ALA A 821 -6.42 -21.52 21.11
C ALA A 821 -5.51 -22.72 21.41
N GLU A 822 -5.10 -23.50 20.40
CA GLU A 822 -4.08 -24.54 20.53
C GLU A 822 -2.76 -23.93 21.03
N ARG A 823 -2.34 -22.81 20.43
CA ARG A 823 -1.18 -22.06 20.87
C ARG A 823 -1.33 -21.57 22.32
N ILE A 824 -2.49 -21.05 22.70
CA ILE A 824 -2.78 -20.64 24.08
C ILE A 824 -2.78 -21.86 25.03
N GLU A 825 -3.29 -23.03 24.61
CA GLU A 825 -3.23 -24.26 25.41
C GLU A 825 -1.80 -24.74 25.62
N GLU A 826 -0.96 -24.70 24.59
CA GLU A 826 0.47 -25.00 24.69
C GLU A 826 1.17 -24.05 25.68
N LEU A 827 0.90 -22.74 25.54
CA LEU A 827 1.40 -21.70 26.44
C LEU A 827 0.90 -21.92 27.88
N ASN A 828 -0.37 -22.27 28.07
CA ASN A 828 -0.96 -22.54 29.39
C ASN A 828 -0.47 -23.85 30.01
N GLN A 829 -0.19 -24.89 29.22
CA GLN A 829 0.37 -26.15 29.72
C GLN A 829 1.84 -26.02 30.12
N ALA A 830 2.59 -25.17 29.42
CA ALA A 830 3.90 -24.73 29.87
C ALA A 830 3.79 -24.03 31.24
N VAL A 831 2.80 -23.14 31.40
CA VAL A 831 2.51 -22.45 32.67
C VAL A 831 1.95 -23.38 33.74
N GLU A 832 1.10 -24.38 33.48
CA GLU A 832 0.59 -25.31 34.51
C GLU A 832 1.64 -26.31 35.00
N LYS A 833 2.66 -26.58 34.18
CA LYS A 833 3.90 -27.25 34.63
C LYS A 833 4.66 -26.36 35.62
N ASP A 834 4.68 -25.04 35.40
CA ASP A 834 5.26 -24.05 36.31
C ASP A 834 4.32 -23.60 37.45
N ALA A 835 3.01 -23.80 37.33
CA ALA A 835 1.99 -23.33 38.27
C ALA A 835 1.55 -24.43 39.24
N ARG A 836 2.15 -25.63 39.19
CA ARG A 836 2.28 -26.46 40.42
C ARG A 836 3.27 -25.88 41.41
N ASP A 837 3.95 -24.82 41.00
CA ASP A 837 4.87 -24.01 41.75
C ASP A 837 4.21 -22.65 42.09
N ILE A 838 3.00 -22.72 42.68
CA ILE A 838 2.25 -21.58 43.23
C ILE A 838 2.99 -21.01 44.44
N ASP A 839 4.03 -20.22 44.21
CA ASP A 839 4.49 -19.20 45.17
C ASP A 839 5.29 -18.05 44.51
N ILE A 840 5.23 -17.87 43.18
CA ILE A 840 6.09 -16.92 42.44
C ILE A 840 6.05 -15.49 43.02
N VAL A 841 4.89 -15.00 43.48
CA VAL A 841 4.79 -13.65 44.08
C VAL A 841 5.50 -13.53 45.45
N ASN A 842 5.69 -14.64 46.17
CA ASN A 842 6.43 -14.69 47.45
C ASN A 842 7.82 -15.32 47.34
N ARG A 843 8.25 -15.76 46.15
CA ARG A 843 9.59 -16.32 45.98
C ARG A 843 10.65 -15.25 46.27
N PRO A 844 11.76 -15.63 46.92
CA PRO A 844 12.89 -14.73 47.07
C PRO A 844 13.45 -14.38 45.68
N ILE A 845 13.98 -13.17 45.53
CA ILE A 845 14.76 -12.81 44.34
C ILE A 845 15.98 -13.74 44.30
N GLU A 846 16.16 -14.43 43.19
CA GLU A 846 17.24 -15.38 42.97
C GLU A 846 18.39 -14.73 42.20
N ASP A 847 19.61 -14.95 42.66
CA ASP A 847 20.79 -14.46 41.97
C ASP A 847 21.09 -15.41 40.80
N LEU A 848 20.99 -14.90 39.57
CA LEU A 848 21.45 -15.63 38.40
C LEU A 848 22.97 -15.66 38.41
N ALA A 849 23.49 -16.85 38.70
CA ALA A 849 24.91 -17.10 38.67
C ALA A 849 25.47 -16.86 37.27
N GLU A 850 26.63 -16.22 37.22
CA GLU A 850 27.47 -16.16 36.04
C GLU A 850 27.82 -17.59 35.61
N HIS A 851 27.38 -17.97 34.41
CA HIS A 851 27.64 -19.29 33.85
C HIS A 851 29.15 -19.57 33.76
N PRO A 852 29.68 -20.60 34.43
CA PRO A 852 31.09 -20.92 34.35
C PRO A 852 31.37 -21.77 33.10
N ALA A 853 31.80 -21.15 32.01
CA ALA A 853 32.43 -21.87 30.91
C ALA A 853 33.89 -21.44 30.77
N VAL A 854 34.79 -22.36 31.13
CA VAL A 854 36.05 -22.46 30.41
C VAL A 854 35.69 -23.10 29.07
N ILE A 855 35.79 -22.34 28.00
CA ILE A 855 35.58 -22.81 26.64
C ILE A 855 36.86 -23.54 26.23
N GLY A 856 36.78 -24.84 25.93
CA GLY A 856 37.96 -25.66 25.58
C GLY A 856 38.92 -25.99 26.74
N THR A 857 40.07 -26.61 26.45
CA THR A 857 41.13 -26.88 27.45
C THR A 857 42.28 -25.87 27.30
N ALA A 858 42.89 -25.44 28.41
CA ALA A 858 43.99 -24.46 28.39
C ALA A 858 45.21 -24.90 27.55
N ASP A 859 45.38 -26.21 27.32
CA ASP A 859 46.43 -26.78 26.46
C ASP A 859 46.07 -26.72 24.96
N HIS A 860 44.82 -26.43 24.58
CA HIS A 860 44.36 -26.33 23.18
C HIS A 860 44.63 -24.98 22.53
N PHE A 861 44.70 -23.90 23.31
CA PHE A 861 44.98 -22.60 22.74
C PHE A 861 46.49 -22.46 22.52
N SER A 862 46.92 -22.55 21.25
CA SER A 862 48.31 -22.29 20.85
C SER A 862 48.65 -20.79 20.88
N ILE A 863 48.38 -20.13 22.02
CA ILE A 863 48.55 -18.69 22.18
C ILE A 863 50.04 -18.38 22.30
N LYS A 864 50.61 -17.78 21.25
CA LYS A 864 51.79 -16.93 21.46
C LYS A 864 51.32 -15.74 22.28
N ARG A 865 51.81 -15.61 23.52
CA ARG A 865 51.62 -14.39 24.32
C ARG A 865 52.20 -13.20 23.56
N SER A 866 51.37 -12.51 22.79
CA SER A 866 51.71 -11.31 22.03
C SER A 866 50.67 -10.26 22.31
N ALA A 867 51.12 -9.03 22.56
CA ALA A 867 50.24 -7.87 22.63
C ALA A 867 49.37 -7.79 21.36
N GLN A 868 48.06 -7.61 21.53
CA GLN A 868 47.11 -7.38 20.44
C GLN A 868 47.46 -6.03 19.81
N LYS A 869 47.96 -6.04 18.58
CA LYS A 869 48.45 -4.84 17.89
C LYS A 869 47.48 -4.36 16.83
N ASN A 870 46.67 -5.24 16.26
CA ASN A 870 45.75 -4.93 15.17
C ASN A 870 44.39 -5.56 15.45
N ILE A 871 43.45 -4.73 15.91
CA ILE A 871 42.14 -5.16 16.40
C ILE A 871 41.07 -4.79 15.37
N LEU A 872 40.33 -5.77 14.86
CA LEU A 872 39.14 -5.53 14.04
C LEU A 872 37.92 -5.32 14.94
N LEU A 873 37.34 -4.13 14.95
CA LEU A 873 36.11 -3.79 15.67
C LEU A 873 34.94 -3.66 14.70
N THR A 874 33.92 -4.50 14.86
CA THR A 874 32.66 -4.36 14.11
C THR A 874 31.63 -3.58 14.93
N GLY A 875 30.75 -2.81 14.29
CA GLY A 875 29.71 -2.07 15.00
C GLY A 875 30.22 -0.82 15.71
N ALA A 876 31.36 -0.26 15.27
CA ALA A 876 32.02 0.90 15.89
C ALA A 876 31.14 2.17 15.93
N THR A 877 30.13 2.27 15.07
CA THR A 877 29.16 3.37 15.05
C THR A 877 27.93 3.12 15.94
N GLY A 878 27.85 1.95 16.58
CA GLY A 878 26.81 1.61 17.55
C GLY A 878 27.11 2.17 18.93
N TYR A 879 26.12 2.14 19.83
CA TYR A 879 26.24 2.74 21.16
C TYR A 879 27.37 2.12 21.99
N LEU A 880 27.42 0.79 22.13
CA LEU A 880 28.55 0.12 22.81
C LEU A 880 29.83 0.13 21.97
N GLY A 881 29.74 -0.05 20.64
CA GLY A 881 30.91 -0.10 19.78
C GLY A 881 31.73 1.19 19.77
N SER A 882 31.09 2.35 19.82
CA SER A 882 31.78 3.65 19.93
C SER A 882 32.53 3.79 21.28
N HIS A 883 31.96 3.27 22.36
CA HIS A 883 32.60 3.24 23.68
C HIS A 883 33.76 2.24 23.74
N LEU A 884 33.64 1.08 23.08
CA LEU A 884 34.76 0.15 22.91
C LEU A 884 35.90 0.79 22.12
N LEU A 885 35.59 1.51 21.03
CA LEU A 885 36.60 2.22 20.25
C LEU A 885 37.34 3.25 21.10
N ALA A 886 36.61 4.11 21.82
CA ALA A 886 37.21 5.12 22.70
C ALA A 886 38.15 4.48 23.74
N GLU A 887 37.72 3.41 24.41
CA GLU A 887 38.51 2.72 25.42
C GLU A 887 39.74 2.02 24.83
N LEU A 888 39.63 1.41 23.66
CA LEU A 888 40.77 0.81 22.96
C LEU A 888 41.84 1.84 22.60
N LEU A 889 41.42 3.02 22.13
CA LEU A 889 42.32 4.12 21.78
C LEU A 889 43.04 4.71 23.01
N GLN A 890 42.38 4.71 24.18
CA GLN A 890 42.94 5.26 25.40
C GLN A 890 43.78 4.25 26.21
N ARG A 891 43.45 2.95 26.17
CA ARG A 891 44.04 1.92 27.05
C ARG A 891 45.01 0.95 26.37
N SER A 892 45.05 0.94 25.04
CA SER A 892 46.00 0.12 24.27
C SER A 892 46.84 1.00 23.36
N ASP A 893 47.89 0.44 22.76
CA ASP A 893 48.63 1.03 21.63
C ASP A 893 48.25 0.38 20.28
N ALA A 894 47.15 -0.40 20.23
CA ALA A 894 46.72 -1.11 19.04
C ALA A 894 46.22 -0.18 17.92
N ILE A 895 46.43 -0.57 16.68
CA ILE A 895 45.72 -0.02 15.53
C ILE A 895 44.34 -0.70 15.48
N VAL A 896 43.27 0.10 15.43
CA VAL A 896 41.89 -0.39 15.42
C VAL A 896 41.32 -0.27 14.02
N TYR A 897 40.96 -1.40 13.43
CA TYR A 897 40.31 -1.49 12.15
C TYR A 897 38.80 -1.49 12.39
N CYS A 898 38.10 -0.44 11.99
CA CYS A 898 36.66 -0.30 12.23
C CYS A 898 35.90 -0.67 10.97
N LEU A 899 35.11 -1.75 11.02
CA LEU A 899 34.16 -2.08 9.96
C LEU A 899 32.96 -1.13 10.07
N VAL A 900 32.82 -0.24 9.09
CA VAL A 900 31.77 0.79 9.06
C VAL A 900 31.00 0.69 7.74
N ARG A 901 29.69 0.52 7.86
CA ARG A 901 28.76 0.49 6.73
C ARG A 901 28.69 1.86 6.06
N SER A 902 28.76 1.88 4.73
CA SER A 902 28.49 3.08 3.93
C SER A 902 27.05 3.54 4.19
N SER A 903 26.88 4.76 4.67
CA SER A 903 25.55 5.39 4.76
C SER A 903 25.41 6.42 3.64
N SER A 904 24.24 6.45 2.98
CA SER A 904 23.94 7.35 1.88
C SER A 904 24.37 8.79 2.16
N GLY A 905 25.40 9.28 1.45
CA GLY A 905 25.85 10.68 1.51
C GLY A 905 26.88 11.04 2.59
N VAL A 906 27.31 10.11 3.44
CA VAL A 906 28.37 10.36 4.45
C VAL A 906 29.44 9.29 4.34
N ASP A 907 30.69 9.70 4.12
CA ASP A 907 31.79 8.74 4.04
C ASP A 907 31.97 8.00 5.40
N PRO A 908 32.33 6.71 5.39
CA PRO A 908 32.44 5.90 6.61
C PRO A 908 33.33 6.50 7.70
N TYR A 909 34.38 7.23 7.31
CA TYR A 909 35.29 7.89 8.25
C TYR A 909 34.60 9.08 8.93
N SER A 910 33.96 9.97 8.16
CA SER A 910 33.17 11.08 8.70
C SER A 910 32.02 10.61 9.58
N ARG A 911 31.35 9.51 9.20
CA ARG A 911 30.30 8.90 10.05
C ARG A 911 30.86 8.48 11.40
N LEU A 912 32.01 7.80 11.42
CA LEU A 912 32.66 7.38 12.66
C LEU A 912 33.09 8.56 13.51
N VAL A 913 33.72 9.58 12.90
CA VAL A 913 34.13 10.82 13.59
C VAL A 913 32.92 11.50 14.21
N HIS A 914 31.83 11.68 13.46
CA HIS A 914 30.61 12.32 13.95
C HIS A 914 30.01 11.61 15.17
N ILE A 915 29.94 10.28 15.14
CA ILE A 915 29.46 9.49 16.29
C ILE A 915 30.37 9.67 17.50
N MET A 916 31.69 9.65 17.28
CA MET A 916 32.68 9.82 18.35
C MET A 916 32.61 11.23 18.96
N GLU A 917 32.47 12.26 18.14
CA GLU A 917 32.28 13.64 18.60
C GLU A 917 30.98 13.80 19.40
N GLY A 918 29.90 13.12 18.98
CA GLY A 918 28.62 13.14 19.68
C GLY A 918 28.70 12.61 21.11
N TYR A 919 29.44 11.53 21.35
CA TYR A 919 29.56 10.93 22.69
C TYR A 919 30.73 11.45 23.54
N PHE A 920 31.83 11.85 22.91
CA PHE A 920 33.08 12.17 23.61
C PHE A 920 33.58 13.60 23.36
N GLY A 921 32.90 14.39 22.53
CA GLY A 921 33.28 15.75 22.16
C GLY A 921 34.33 15.80 21.04
N SER A 922 34.60 17.01 20.55
CA SER A 922 35.47 17.27 19.38
C SER A 922 36.92 16.80 19.54
N GLU A 923 37.41 16.67 20.76
CA GLU A 923 38.78 16.18 21.03
C GLU A 923 38.96 14.70 20.61
N SER A 924 37.86 13.93 20.49
CA SER A 924 37.89 12.54 20.08
C SER A 924 38.32 12.32 18.64
N ALA A 925 38.19 13.33 17.77
CA ALA A 925 38.68 13.28 16.40
C ALA A 925 40.20 13.06 16.33
N GLU A 926 40.97 13.66 17.25
CA GLU A 926 42.43 13.48 17.34
C GLU A 926 42.80 12.04 17.74
N TRP A 927 41.94 11.34 18.48
CA TRP A 927 42.17 9.95 18.87
C TRP A 927 42.09 9.01 17.66
N ILE A 928 41.28 9.36 16.66
CA ILE A 928 40.99 8.56 15.47
C ILE A 928 42.10 8.72 14.42
N GLU A 929 42.57 9.95 14.18
CA GLU A 929 43.41 10.36 13.04
C GLU A 929 44.68 9.50 12.83
N ASN A 930 45.25 8.91 13.88
CA ASN A 930 46.54 8.20 13.81
C ASN A 930 46.48 6.70 14.10
N ARG A 931 45.34 6.17 14.57
CA ARG A 931 45.24 4.80 15.09
C ARG A 931 44.01 4.02 14.64
N VAL A 932 43.10 4.67 13.92
CA VAL A 932 41.91 4.02 13.38
C VAL A 932 42.05 3.86 11.87
N VAL A 933 41.84 2.64 11.40
CA VAL A 933 41.70 2.33 9.97
C VAL A 933 40.23 2.02 9.73
N VAL A 934 39.53 2.88 9.00
CA VAL A 934 38.12 2.63 8.66
C VAL A 934 38.05 1.74 7.43
N LEU A 935 37.41 0.58 7.60
CA LEU A 935 37.13 -0.38 6.55
C LEU A 935 35.66 -0.24 6.17
N GLU A 936 35.41 0.10 4.91
CA GLU A 936 34.06 0.13 4.37
C GLU A 936 33.57 -1.30 4.16
N GLY A 937 32.49 -1.68 4.85
CA GLY A 937 31.95 -3.03 4.75
C GLY A 937 30.66 -3.21 5.54
N ASP A 938 30.00 -4.34 5.30
CA ASP A 938 28.66 -4.69 5.77
C ASP A 938 28.62 -6.15 6.25
N LEU A 939 28.16 -6.34 7.49
CA LEU A 939 28.04 -7.66 8.13
C LEU A 939 27.05 -8.59 7.42
N GLU A 940 26.08 -8.01 6.71
CA GLU A 940 25.05 -8.76 5.97
C GLU A 940 25.59 -9.36 4.67
N LYS A 941 26.63 -8.75 4.09
CA LYS A 941 27.19 -9.15 2.81
C LYS A 941 28.21 -10.28 2.98
N GLU A 942 28.38 -11.08 1.91
CA GLU A 942 29.48 -12.04 1.86
C GLU A 942 30.83 -11.33 2.02
N ASN A 943 31.79 -12.02 2.64
CA ASN A 943 33.12 -11.49 2.96
C ASN A 943 33.09 -10.12 3.70
N LEU A 944 32.02 -9.86 4.46
CA LEU A 944 31.81 -8.62 5.23
C LEU A 944 31.73 -7.36 4.35
N GLY A 945 31.42 -7.50 3.06
CA GLY A 945 31.39 -6.38 2.10
C GLY A 945 32.74 -5.71 1.86
N LEU A 946 33.85 -6.30 2.33
CA LEU A 946 35.20 -5.75 2.18
C LEU A 946 35.71 -5.90 0.74
N SER A 947 36.50 -4.93 0.26
CA SER A 947 37.23 -5.05 -1.00
C SER A 947 38.26 -6.19 -0.95
N GLU A 948 38.68 -6.77 -2.08
CA GLU A 948 39.73 -7.80 -2.10
C GLU A 948 41.02 -7.33 -1.39
N ALA A 949 41.36 -6.04 -1.55
CA ALA A 949 42.53 -5.44 -0.90
C ALA A 949 42.36 -5.40 0.62
N ASP A 950 41.19 -5.03 1.11
CA ASP A 950 40.89 -4.96 2.55
C ASP A 950 40.72 -6.35 3.16
N GLN A 951 40.17 -7.31 2.43
CA GLN A 951 40.13 -8.72 2.84
C GLN A 951 41.56 -9.27 3.04
N MET A 952 42.46 -9.02 2.07
CA MET A 952 43.86 -9.41 2.19
C MET A 952 44.57 -8.67 3.33
N LEU A 953 44.23 -7.40 3.57
CA LEU A 953 44.75 -6.61 4.68
C LEU A 953 44.32 -7.21 6.02
N VAL A 954 43.02 -7.48 6.17
CA VAL A 954 42.39 -8.03 7.36
C VAL A 954 42.95 -9.42 7.66
N ALA A 955 42.95 -10.33 6.70
CA ALA A 955 43.45 -11.70 6.87
C ALA A 955 44.94 -11.77 7.23
N LYS A 956 45.73 -10.77 6.84
CA LYS A 956 47.18 -10.75 7.08
C LYS A 956 47.59 -10.00 8.35
N GLN A 957 46.88 -8.94 8.72
CA GLN A 957 47.31 -8.03 9.78
C GLN A 957 46.57 -8.22 11.11
N ILE A 958 45.30 -8.64 11.08
CA ILE A 958 44.48 -8.71 12.29
C ILE A 958 44.96 -9.84 13.20
N ASP A 959 45.16 -9.51 14.47
CA ASP A 959 45.50 -10.46 15.54
C ASP A 959 44.40 -10.61 16.59
N SER A 960 43.35 -9.76 16.52
CA SER A 960 42.19 -9.83 17.39
C SER A 960 40.94 -9.24 16.71
N ILE A 961 39.78 -9.84 16.95
CA ILE A 961 38.47 -9.41 16.44
C ILE A 961 37.57 -9.15 17.65
N ILE A 962 36.99 -7.95 17.73
CA ILE A 962 35.93 -7.59 18.68
C ILE A 962 34.63 -7.40 17.88
N HIS A 963 33.77 -8.42 17.93
CA HIS A 963 32.50 -8.43 17.22
C HIS A 963 31.38 -7.85 18.08
N CYS A 964 31.09 -6.55 17.88
CA CYS A 964 30.00 -5.82 18.53
C CYS A 964 28.84 -5.43 17.59
N GLY A 965 28.91 -5.81 16.31
CA GLY A 965 27.86 -5.46 15.35
C GLY A 965 26.62 -6.34 15.50
N ALA A 966 25.44 -5.73 15.53
CA ALA A 966 24.17 -6.41 15.75
C ALA A 966 23.01 -5.58 15.20
N ASP A 967 21.96 -6.26 14.71
CA ASP A 967 20.63 -5.67 14.72
C ASP A 967 19.96 -6.01 16.05
N VAL A 968 19.62 -4.97 16.81
CA VAL A 968 19.07 -5.04 18.18
C VAL A 968 17.58 -4.74 18.24
N ARG A 969 16.90 -4.64 17.09
CA ARG A 969 15.43 -4.53 17.07
C ARG A 969 14.80 -5.75 17.74
N HIS A 970 13.77 -5.54 18.56
CA HIS A 970 13.08 -6.62 19.28
C HIS A 970 11.95 -7.27 18.47
N PHE A 971 11.72 -6.80 17.24
CA PHE A 971 10.70 -7.26 16.30
C PHE A 971 11.26 -7.17 14.87
N GLY A 972 10.87 -8.10 14.00
CA GLY A 972 11.38 -8.16 12.62
C GLY A 972 11.40 -9.58 12.06
N ASP A 973 11.85 -9.70 10.82
CA ASP A 973 11.97 -10.98 10.11
C ASP A 973 13.07 -11.87 10.72
N ALA A 974 12.71 -13.12 11.04
CA ALA A 974 13.65 -14.09 11.58
C ALA A 974 14.83 -14.37 10.63
N LYS A 975 14.60 -14.31 9.31
CA LYS A 975 15.66 -14.49 8.33
C LYS A 975 16.62 -13.29 8.32
N HIS A 976 16.10 -12.08 8.45
CA HIS A 976 16.93 -10.88 8.62
C HIS A 976 17.81 -10.97 9.89
N PHE A 977 17.23 -11.27 11.06
CA PHE A 977 18.01 -11.42 12.29
C PHE A 977 19.06 -12.54 12.21
N ALA A 978 18.72 -13.68 11.59
CA ALA A 978 19.68 -14.75 11.36
C ALA A 978 20.84 -14.30 10.47
N ASN A 979 20.56 -13.60 9.38
CA ASN A 979 21.59 -13.09 8.47
C ASN A 979 22.54 -12.10 9.17
N VAL A 980 21.99 -11.14 9.92
CA VAL A 980 22.77 -10.09 10.58
C VAL A 980 23.53 -10.61 11.80
N ASN A 981 22.90 -11.40 12.67
CA ASN A 981 23.49 -11.78 13.96
C ASN A 981 24.20 -13.14 13.92
N VAL A 982 23.67 -14.13 13.19
CA VAL A 982 24.20 -15.51 13.17
C VAL A 982 25.22 -15.68 12.04
N GLU A 983 24.81 -15.39 10.81
CA GLU A 983 25.66 -15.63 9.64
C GLU A 983 26.88 -14.70 9.62
N SER A 984 26.74 -13.44 10.03
CA SER A 984 27.89 -12.53 10.15
C SER A 984 28.92 -13.00 11.18
N THR A 985 28.44 -13.53 12.33
CA THR A 985 29.29 -14.14 13.35
C THR A 985 30.04 -15.33 12.77
N ASN A 986 29.37 -16.19 12.01
CA ASN A 986 29.98 -17.34 11.34
C ASN A 986 31.07 -16.93 10.33
N ARG A 987 30.83 -15.86 9.56
CA ARG A 987 31.82 -15.29 8.61
C ARG A 987 33.06 -14.77 9.34
N LEU A 988 32.88 -14.03 10.43
CA LEU A 988 34.00 -13.52 11.25
C LEU A 988 34.76 -14.66 11.96
N LEU A 989 34.07 -15.71 12.42
CA LEU A 989 34.71 -16.90 12.97
C LEU A 989 35.52 -17.66 11.92
N SER A 990 35.07 -17.67 10.67
CA SER A 990 35.83 -18.29 9.55
C SER A 990 37.16 -17.57 9.34
N LEU A 991 37.18 -16.24 9.39
CA LEU A 991 38.41 -15.44 9.39
C LEU A 991 39.34 -15.81 10.57
N ALA A 992 38.78 -15.98 11.77
CA ALA A 992 39.56 -16.37 12.94
C ALA A 992 40.12 -17.80 12.84
N ARG A 993 39.41 -18.73 12.18
CA ARG A 993 39.87 -20.11 11.93
C ARG A 993 41.03 -20.17 10.94
N GLU A 994 41.01 -19.33 9.91
CA GLU A 994 42.08 -19.25 8.91
C GLU A 994 43.35 -18.58 9.47
N GLY A 995 43.18 -17.61 10.36
CA GLY A 995 44.27 -16.93 11.04
C GLY A 995 44.90 -17.76 12.17
N SER A 996 46.23 -17.88 12.18
CA SER A 996 46.92 -18.57 13.27
C SER A 996 46.92 -17.73 14.56
N GLY A 997 45.99 -18.02 15.47
CA GLY A 997 45.95 -17.47 16.83
C GLY A 997 45.21 -16.14 16.98
N ILE A 998 44.32 -15.78 16.04
CA ILE A 998 43.46 -14.60 16.16
C ILE A 998 42.53 -14.77 17.36
N ARG A 999 42.49 -13.77 18.25
CA ARG A 999 41.53 -13.76 19.38
C ARG A 999 40.18 -13.27 18.89
N PHE A 1000 39.11 -13.94 19.32
CA PHE A 1000 37.74 -13.59 18.93
C PHE A 1000 36.93 -13.21 20.16
N HIS A 1001 36.54 -11.96 20.25
CA HIS A 1001 35.78 -11.38 21.35
C HIS A 1001 34.35 -11.13 20.85
N PHE A 1002 33.39 -11.93 21.29
CA PHE A 1002 31.98 -11.80 20.90
C PHE A 1002 31.18 -11.02 21.94
N ILE A 1003 30.51 -9.95 21.51
CA ILE A 1003 29.60 -9.18 22.36
C ILE A 1003 28.17 -9.71 22.18
N SER A 1004 27.65 -10.32 23.23
CA SER A 1004 26.28 -10.83 23.32
C SER A 1004 25.41 -9.79 24.02
N THR A 1005 24.53 -9.12 23.27
CA THR A 1005 23.67 -8.01 23.72
C THR A 1005 22.35 -8.47 24.37
N LEU A 1006 22.32 -9.67 24.93
CA LEU A 1006 21.13 -10.28 25.53
C LEU A 1006 21.13 -10.34 27.06
N GLY A 1007 22.27 -10.06 27.72
CA GLY A 1007 22.48 -10.49 29.11
C GLY A 1007 22.32 -12.02 29.25
N ILE A 1008 21.67 -12.46 30.33
CA ILE A 1008 21.21 -13.85 30.51
C ILE A 1008 19.72 -13.89 30.13
N PRO A 1009 19.30 -14.71 29.13
CA PRO A 1009 17.90 -14.83 28.77
C PRO A 1009 17.08 -15.37 29.96
N GLU A 1010 16.17 -14.56 30.48
CA GLU A 1010 15.36 -14.94 31.64
C GLU A 1010 14.52 -16.19 31.38
N GLU A 1011 14.05 -16.39 30.14
CA GLU A 1011 13.27 -17.57 29.73
C GLU A 1011 14.04 -18.89 29.96
N LEU A 1012 15.37 -18.89 29.79
CA LEU A 1012 16.19 -20.06 30.11
C LEU A 1012 16.24 -20.32 31.62
N ALA A 1013 16.23 -19.27 32.45
CA ALA A 1013 16.22 -19.39 33.89
C ALA A 1013 14.85 -19.83 34.42
N GLU A 1014 13.76 -19.24 33.88
CA GLU A 1014 12.37 -19.60 34.18
C GLU A 1014 12.13 -21.09 33.92
N ASN A 1015 12.62 -21.61 32.80
CA ASN A 1015 12.45 -23.02 32.41
C ASN A 1015 13.47 -23.97 33.06
N GLY A 1016 14.30 -23.50 34.00
CA GLY A 1016 15.33 -24.29 34.69
C GLY A 1016 16.57 -24.64 33.83
N GLN A 1017 16.55 -24.36 32.53
CA GLN A 1017 17.65 -24.65 31.61
C GLN A 1017 18.93 -23.88 31.96
N TRP A 1018 18.83 -22.67 32.52
CA TRP A 1018 19.99 -21.91 32.94
C TRP A 1018 20.78 -22.61 34.05
N ALA A 1019 20.08 -23.25 34.99
CA ALA A 1019 20.71 -23.99 36.07
C ALA A 1019 21.46 -25.23 35.55
N ASP A 1020 20.95 -25.87 34.50
CA ASP A 1020 21.59 -27.00 33.83
C ASP A 1020 22.80 -26.56 33.00
N ILE A 1021 22.65 -25.44 32.30
CA ILE A 1021 23.70 -24.72 31.58
C ILE A 1021 24.86 -24.46 32.57
N VAL A 1022 24.60 -23.81 33.71
CA VAL A 1022 25.61 -23.53 34.77
C VAL A 1022 26.31 -24.78 35.30
N GLN A 1023 25.67 -25.95 35.23
CA GLN A 1023 26.24 -27.24 35.64
C GLN A 1023 27.04 -27.96 34.53
N GLY A 1024 27.19 -27.33 33.35
CA GLY A 1024 27.97 -27.83 32.23
C GLY A 1024 27.19 -28.73 31.27
N ASN A 1025 25.85 -28.70 31.29
CA ASN A 1025 25.00 -29.51 30.41
C ASN A 1025 24.21 -28.64 29.41
N ASP A 1026 24.03 -29.17 28.19
CA ASP A 1026 22.93 -28.83 27.26
C ASP A 1026 22.82 -27.40 26.70
N TYR A 1027 23.90 -26.59 26.74
CA TYR A 1027 23.89 -25.24 26.15
C TYR A 1027 23.54 -25.24 24.65
N MET A 1028 24.01 -26.23 23.89
CA MET A 1028 23.82 -26.29 22.43
C MET A 1028 22.36 -26.52 21.99
N THR A 1029 21.52 -27.09 22.86
CA THR A 1029 20.11 -27.36 22.54
C THR A 1029 19.16 -26.29 23.10
N SER A 1030 19.69 -25.34 23.88
CA SER A 1030 18.91 -24.23 24.46
C SER A 1030 18.22 -23.40 23.39
N TYR A 1031 17.00 -22.95 23.65
CA TYR A 1031 16.20 -22.19 22.68
C TYR A 1031 15.30 -21.25 23.46
N VAL A 1032 15.04 -20.07 22.90
CA VAL A 1032 14.10 -19.09 23.45
C VAL A 1032 13.17 -18.63 22.34
N GLU A 1033 11.92 -18.30 22.67
CA GLU A 1033 10.94 -17.95 21.65
C GLU A 1033 11.18 -16.59 20.99
N ASN A 1034 11.82 -15.65 21.70
CA ASN A 1034 12.10 -14.32 21.14
C ASN A 1034 13.11 -14.45 19.99
N VAL A 1035 12.73 -14.02 18.78
CA VAL A 1035 13.54 -14.19 17.56
C VAL A 1035 14.89 -13.49 17.65
N TYR A 1036 14.95 -12.26 18.18
CA TYR A 1036 16.20 -11.54 18.38
C TYR A 1036 17.06 -12.24 19.44
N THR A 1037 16.48 -12.56 20.61
CA THR A 1037 17.16 -13.27 21.69
C THR A 1037 17.65 -14.64 21.24
N ASN A 1038 16.89 -15.35 20.41
CA ASN A 1038 17.32 -16.62 19.85
C ASN A 1038 18.44 -16.44 18.83
N SER A 1039 18.38 -15.41 17.96
CA SER A 1039 19.47 -15.16 17.00
C SER A 1039 20.82 -14.90 17.67
N LYS A 1040 20.82 -14.21 18.80
CA LYS A 1040 22.04 -13.94 19.57
C LYS A 1040 22.50 -15.15 20.39
N LEU A 1041 21.56 -15.96 20.89
CA LEU A 1041 21.86 -17.25 21.50
C LEU A 1041 22.49 -18.22 20.49
N GLU A 1042 21.96 -18.30 19.26
CA GLU A 1042 22.51 -19.11 18.17
C GLU A 1042 23.91 -18.63 17.75
N ALA A 1043 24.13 -17.32 17.64
CA ALA A 1043 25.45 -16.76 17.39
C ALA A 1043 26.46 -17.12 18.50
N GLU A 1044 26.03 -17.08 19.76
CA GLU A 1044 26.87 -17.46 20.90
C GLU A 1044 27.25 -18.95 20.87
N LYS A 1045 26.33 -19.85 20.47
CA LYS A 1045 26.61 -21.27 20.26
C LYS A 1045 27.70 -21.49 19.21
N LEU A 1046 27.66 -20.75 18.09
CA LEU A 1046 28.71 -20.82 17.06
C LEU A 1046 30.08 -20.43 17.60
N VAL A 1047 30.13 -19.38 18.45
CA VAL A 1047 31.37 -18.92 19.07
C VAL A 1047 31.90 -19.94 20.06
N ILE A 1048 31.05 -20.51 20.92
CA ILE A 1048 31.45 -21.55 21.88
C ILE A 1048 31.98 -22.78 21.14
N GLN A 1049 31.27 -23.23 20.09
CA GLN A 1049 31.72 -24.35 19.26
C GLN A 1049 33.09 -24.07 18.61
N ALA A 1050 33.31 -22.88 18.06
CA ALA A 1050 34.61 -22.49 17.51
C ALA A 1050 35.73 -22.52 18.58
N GLY A 1051 35.40 -22.16 19.82
CA GLY A 1051 36.30 -22.26 20.96
C GLY A 1051 36.69 -23.70 21.30
N GLU A 1052 35.72 -24.63 21.29
CA GLU A 1052 35.98 -26.07 21.45
C GLU A 1052 36.82 -26.65 20.31
N GLU A 1053 36.69 -26.09 19.10
CA GLU A 1053 37.52 -26.39 17.91
C GLU A 1053 38.94 -25.78 17.98
N GLY A 1054 39.24 -24.99 19.03
CA GLY A 1054 40.58 -24.43 19.30
C GLY A 1054 40.78 -22.97 18.89
N VAL A 1055 39.73 -22.26 18.45
CA VAL A 1055 39.80 -20.81 18.20
C VAL A 1055 39.85 -20.07 19.55
N PRO A 1056 40.79 -19.15 19.81
CA PRO A 1056 40.84 -18.38 21.06
C PRO A 1056 39.63 -17.42 21.19
N VAL A 1057 38.52 -17.87 21.78
CA VAL A 1057 37.27 -17.09 21.87
C VAL A 1057 36.96 -16.60 23.28
N ASN A 1058 36.32 -15.44 23.40
CA ASN A 1058 35.69 -14.90 24.60
C ASN A 1058 34.27 -14.46 24.27
N VAL A 1059 33.35 -14.61 25.24
CA VAL A 1059 31.97 -14.12 25.14
C VAL A 1059 31.73 -13.11 26.25
N TYR A 1060 31.19 -11.94 25.89
CA TYR A 1060 30.81 -10.89 26.83
C TYR A 1060 29.30 -10.71 26.76
N ARG A 1061 28.58 -11.22 27.75
CA ARG A 1061 27.14 -10.99 27.90
C ARG A 1061 26.95 -9.66 28.59
N VAL A 1062 26.49 -8.66 27.85
CA VAL A 1062 26.33 -7.31 28.38
C VAL A 1062 24.91 -7.15 28.91
N GLY A 1063 24.79 -6.57 30.10
CA GLY A 1063 23.53 -6.24 30.75
C GLY A 1063 22.77 -5.11 30.04
N ASN A 1064 21.74 -4.59 30.70
CA ASN A 1064 20.91 -3.53 30.14
C ASN A 1064 21.66 -2.19 30.12
N LEU A 1065 22.13 -1.81 28.94
CA LEU A 1065 22.92 -0.60 28.72
C LEU A 1065 22.08 0.65 28.97
N SER A 1066 22.52 1.47 29.90
CA SER A 1066 21.88 2.73 30.28
C SER A 1066 22.68 3.93 29.78
N CYS A 1067 22.70 5.06 30.50
CA CYS A 1067 23.46 6.24 30.11
C CYS A 1067 24.94 6.16 30.55
N ARG A 1068 25.73 7.13 30.15
CA ARG A 1068 27.05 7.37 30.73
C ARG A 1068 26.94 7.84 32.17
N SER A 1069 27.77 7.27 33.05
CA SER A 1069 27.73 7.61 34.47
C SER A 1069 28.21 9.03 34.81
N ASP A 1070 29.03 9.64 33.94
CA ASP A 1070 29.65 10.94 34.16
C ASP A 1070 28.72 12.12 33.81
N ASN A 1071 27.95 12.02 32.74
CA ASN A 1071 27.15 13.12 32.18
C ASN A 1071 25.68 12.77 31.85
N GLY A 1072 25.26 11.51 31.94
CA GLY A 1072 23.88 11.10 31.68
C GLY A 1072 23.50 10.97 30.20
N VAL A 1073 24.45 11.14 29.28
CA VAL A 1073 24.23 10.97 27.83
C VAL A 1073 23.89 9.50 27.53
N PHE A 1074 22.82 9.27 26.76
CA PHE A 1074 22.40 7.94 26.31
C PHE A 1074 22.38 7.83 24.77
N GLN A 1075 21.96 6.68 24.23
CA GLN A 1075 21.97 6.45 22.78
C GLN A 1075 21.08 7.43 21.99
N ASN A 1076 21.48 7.82 20.77
CA ASN A 1076 20.73 8.80 19.97
C ASN A 1076 19.37 8.28 19.47
N ASN A 1077 19.29 6.99 19.12
CA ASN A 1077 18.04 6.33 18.67
C ASN A 1077 17.25 5.82 19.88
N ILE A 1078 16.90 6.71 20.80
CA ILE A 1078 16.38 6.36 22.12
C ILE A 1078 14.94 5.81 22.07
N ASP A 1079 14.11 6.21 21.10
CA ASP A 1079 12.73 5.73 20.97
C ASP A 1079 12.64 4.25 20.57
N ASN A 1080 13.74 3.63 20.14
CA ASN A 1080 13.82 2.18 19.90
C ASN A 1080 14.18 1.39 21.17
N ASN A 1081 14.52 2.03 22.29
CA ASN A 1081 14.92 1.37 23.53
C ASN A 1081 13.74 1.18 24.49
N ALA A 1082 13.38 -0.06 24.77
CA ALA A 1082 12.25 -0.42 25.63
C ALA A 1082 12.33 0.18 27.04
N PHE A 1083 13.52 0.19 27.67
CA PHE A 1083 13.70 0.76 29.01
C PHE A 1083 13.40 2.26 29.05
N TYR A 1084 13.91 3.03 28.07
CA TYR A 1084 13.64 4.47 28.02
C TYR A 1084 12.22 4.81 27.56
N ARG A 1085 11.55 3.94 26.79
CA ARG A 1085 10.12 4.03 26.51
C ARG A 1085 9.29 3.80 27.77
N MET A 1086 9.65 2.82 28.61
CA MET A 1086 9.00 2.59 29.90
C MET A 1086 9.11 3.82 30.81
N LEU A 1087 10.31 4.42 30.90
CA LEU A 1087 10.49 5.65 31.66
C LEU A 1087 9.61 6.78 31.10
N LYS A 1088 9.60 7.00 29.79
CA LYS A 1088 8.76 8.02 29.13
C LYS A 1088 7.26 7.76 29.33
N ALA A 1089 6.81 6.51 29.23
CA ALA A 1089 5.44 6.10 29.49
C ALA A 1089 5.01 6.42 30.93
N MET A 1090 5.83 6.06 31.91
CA MET A 1090 5.58 6.38 33.32
C MET A 1090 5.42 7.89 33.54
N LEU A 1091 6.27 8.70 32.91
CA LEU A 1091 6.22 10.17 33.03
C LEU A 1091 4.96 10.76 32.39
N LEU A 1092 4.55 10.27 31.21
CA LEU A 1092 3.34 10.71 30.51
C LEU A 1092 2.06 10.26 31.22
N LEU A 1093 2.03 9.03 31.72
CA LEU A 1093 0.90 8.45 32.44
C LEU A 1093 0.75 8.97 33.87
N ARG A 1094 1.82 9.53 34.45
CA ARG A 1094 1.91 9.95 35.86
C ARG A 1094 1.60 8.83 36.85
N ARG A 1095 1.73 7.59 36.41
CA ARG A 1095 1.42 6.40 37.20
C ARG A 1095 2.39 5.29 36.83
N ALA A 1096 2.74 4.50 37.83
CA ALA A 1096 3.60 3.33 37.69
C ALA A 1096 3.06 2.18 38.54
N PRO A 1097 3.28 0.91 38.15
CA PRO A 1097 2.91 -0.23 38.97
C PRO A 1097 3.90 -0.43 40.13
N ARG A 1098 3.42 -0.98 41.24
CA ARG A 1098 4.26 -1.51 42.33
C ARG A 1098 4.67 -2.91 41.98
N VAL A 1099 5.95 -3.08 41.69
CA VAL A 1099 6.56 -4.32 41.22
C VAL A 1099 7.92 -4.51 41.90
N ARG A 1100 8.32 -5.77 42.10
CA ARG A 1100 9.57 -6.13 42.80
C ARG A 1100 10.79 -6.24 41.87
N TRP A 1101 10.75 -5.57 40.70
CA TRP A 1101 11.82 -5.70 39.71
C TRP A 1101 13.14 -5.14 40.25
N GLU A 1102 14.20 -5.91 40.09
CA GLU A 1102 15.58 -5.45 40.26
C GLU A 1102 16.09 -5.00 38.89
N VAL A 1103 16.09 -3.70 38.66
CA VAL A 1103 16.49 -3.13 37.37
C VAL A 1103 18.01 -3.16 37.27
N ASP A 1104 18.53 -3.87 36.27
CA ASP A 1104 19.93 -3.72 35.85
C ASP A 1104 20.09 -2.41 35.09
N MET A 1105 20.98 -1.56 35.60
CA MET A 1105 21.38 -0.31 34.96
C MET A 1105 22.88 -0.34 34.76
N THR A 1106 23.32 -0.99 33.69
CA THR A 1106 24.73 -1.08 33.34
C THR A 1106 25.14 0.22 32.65
N PRO A 1107 26.03 1.03 33.23
CA PRO A 1107 26.48 2.26 32.58
C PRO A 1107 27.28 1.91 31.32
N ILE A 1108 27.04 2.62 30.22
CA ILE A 1108 27.68 2.33 28.93
C ILE A 1108 29.20 2.46 28.99
N ASP A 1109 29.69 3.43 29.77
CA ASP A 1109 31.10 3.70 30.00
C ASP A 1109 31.75 2.56 30.80
N TYR A 1110 31.07 2.03 31.82
CA TYR A 1110 31.53 0.83 32.52
C TYR A 1110 31.59 -0.38 31.60
N ALA A 1111 30.54 -0.63 30.80
CA ALA A 1111 30.52 -1.76 29.87
C ALA A 1111 31.68 -1.72 28.86
N GLY A 1112 31.93 -0.55 28.27
CA GLY A 1112 33.07 -0.33 27.37
C GLY A 1112 34.42 -0.56 28.05
N GLN A 1113 34.60 -0.03 29.26
CA GLN A 1113 35.83 -0.21 30.05
C GLN A 1113 36.07 -1.66 30.45
N ALA A 1114 35.04 -2.35 30.93
CA ALA A 1114 35.10 -3.72 31.41
C ALA A 1114 35.46 -4.69 30.27
N VAL A 1115 34.72 -4.62 29.15
CA VAL A 1115 34.99 -5.46 27.98
C VAL A 1115 36.40 -5.22 27.45
N THR A 1116 36.83 -3.96 27.33
CA THR A 1116 38.17 -3.62 26.83
C THR A 1116 39.27 -4.12 27.76
N ALA A 1117 39.13 -3.91 29.07
CA ALA A 1117 40.11 -4.37 30.06
C ALA A 1117 40.25 -5.90 30.06
N LEU A 1118 39.14 -6.62 29.93
CA LEU A 1118 39.14 -8.08 29.86
C LEU A 1118 39.67 -8.59 28.52
N ALA A 1119 39.30 -7.95 27.41
CA ALA A 1119 39.75 -8.36 26.07
C ALA A 1119 41.26 -8.28 25.93
N LEU A 1120 41.92 -7.30 26.57
CA LEU A 1120 43.36 -7.09 26.50
C LEU A 1120 44.20 -8.02 27.40
N GLN A 1121 43.58 -8.79 28.31
CA GLN A 1121 44.28 -9.75 29.17
C GLN A 1121 44.46 -11.11 28.48
N ASP A 1122 45.58 -11.79 28.72
CA ASP A 1122 45.83 -13.12 28.16
C ASP A 1122 45.09 -14.22 28.93
N GLU A 1123 44.90 -14.00 30.23
CA GLU A 1123 44.30 -14.94 31.18
C GLU A 1123 42.78 -15.08 31.03
N THR A 1124 42.17 -14.17 30.26
CA THR A 1124 40.72 -14.14 30.01
C THR A 1124 40.31 -15.02 28.84
N VAL A 1125 41.25 -15.48 28.00
CA VAL A 1125 40.97 -16.28 26.80
C VAL A 1125 40.24 -17.58 27.14
N GLY A 1126 39.22 -17.92 26.35
CA GLY A 1126 38.41 -19.12 26.54
C GLY A 1126 37.39 -18.96 27.65
N ARG A 1127 36.86 -17.76 27.88
CA ARG A 1127 35.91 -17.50 28.97
C ARG A 1127 34.67 -16.74 28.53
N VAL A 1128 33.61 -16.92 29.31
CA VAL A 1128 32.36 -16.16 29.23
C VAL A 1128 32.31 -15.20 30.42
N PHE A 1129 32.02 -13.93 30.17
CA PHE A 1129 31.92 -12.87 31.17
C PHE A 1129 30.54 -12.23 31.15
N HIS A 1130 30.00 -11.93 32.32
CA HIS A 1130 28.78 -11.15 32.48
C HIS A 1130 29.10 -9.70 32.85
N ILE A 1131 28.82 -8.77 31.95
CA ILE A 1131 29.08 -7.35 32.11
C ILE A 1131 27.78 -6.65 32.51
N CYS A 1132 27.41 -6.74 33.80
CA CYS A 1132 26.26 -6.05 34.38
C CYS A 1132 26.67 -5.15 35.56
N ASN A 1133 25.78 -4.26 36.01
CA ASN A 1133 26.01 -3.49 37.22
C ASN A 1133 25.94 -4.41 38.45
N PRO A 1134 26.99 -4.49 39.30
CA PRO A 1134 26.95 -5.31 40.51
C PRO A 1134 25.91 -4.83 41.55
N VAL A 1135 25.40 -3.61 41.39
CA VAL A 1135 24.34 -3.03 42.22
C VAL A 1135 23.10 -2.79 41.36
N THR A 1136 22.07 -3.62 41.53
CA THR A 1136 20.75 -3.40 40.93
C THR A 1136 19.96 -2.35 41.70
N ILE A 1137 18.98 -1.73 41.05
CA ILE A 1137 18.05 -0.79 41.68
C ILE A 1137 16.63 -1.37 41.71
N PRO A 1138 15.97 -1.42 42.88
CA PRO A 1138 14.55 -1.76 42.95
C PRO A 1138 13.72 -0.76 42.14
N TYR A 1139 12.79 -1.24 41.32
CA TYR A 1139 11.95 -0.39 40.46
C TYR A 1139 11.27 0.75 41.23
N GLU A 1140 10.69 0.45 42.39
CA GLU A 1140 10.06 1.50 43.24
C GLU A 1140 11.06 2.58 43.64
N ARG A 1141 12.31 2.20 43.93
CA ARG A 1141 13.37 3.15 44.28
C ARG A 1141 13.79 4.00 43.07
N MET A 1142 13.78 3.44 41.87
CA MET A 1142 13.96 4.19 40.64
C MET A 1142 12.84 5.24 40.47
N VAL A 1143 11.57 4.85 40.65
CA VAL A 1143 10.42 5.77 40.57
C VAL A 1143 10.54 6.89 41.61
N GLU A 1144 11.02 6.58 42.82
CA GLU A 1144 11.30 7.58 43.86
C GLU A 1144 12.34 8.62 43.38
N TYR A 1145 13.40 8.24 42.66
CA TYR A 1145 14.36 9.21 42.13
C TYR A 1145 13.76 10.16 41.08
N PHE A 1146 12.83 9.70 40.25
CA PHE A 1146 12.07 10.59 39.35
C PHE A 1146 11.14 11.51 40.14
N THR A 1147 10.52 11.00 41.20
CA THR A 1147 9.65 11.80 42.07
C THR A 1147 10.43 12.88 42.81
N ASP A 1148 11.61 12.55 43.35
CA ASP A 1148 12.54 13.47 44.00
C ASP A 1148 13.08 14.54 43.02
N ALA A 1149 13.19 14.21 41.73
CA ALA A 1149 13.55 15.14 40.66
C ALA A 1149 12.39 16.08 40.23
N GLY A 1150 11.19 15.91 40.79
CA GLY A 1150 10.05 16.81 40.60
C GLY A 1150 8.98 16.30 39.61
N TYR A 1151 8.97 15.02 39.26
CA TYR A 1151 7.87 14.41 38.49
C TYR A 1151 6.74 13.92 39.42
N ASP A 1152 5.49 14.16 39.02
CA ASP A 1152 4.31 13.69 39.75
C ASP A 1152 3.93 12.27 39.28
N ILE A 1153 4.35 11.24 40.02
CA ILE A 1153 4.13 9.83 39.67
C ILE A 1153 3.46 9.09 40.83
N THR A 1154 2.30 8.51 40.58
CA THR A 1154 1.57 7.71 41.57
C THR A 1154 1.82 6.21 41.40
N LEU A 1155 2.34 5.56 42.44
CA LEU A 1155 2.51 4.10 42.48
C LEU A 1155 1.20 3.37 42.83
N MET A 1156 0.77 2.45 41.97
CA MET A 1156 -0.46 1.64 42.08
C MET A 1156 -0.15 0.15 42.25
N ASP A 1157 -1.03 -0.65 42.86
CA ASP A 1157 -0.89 -2.12 42.79
C ASP A 1157 -0.86 -2.58 41.32
N LEU A 1158 -0.07 -3.61 40.97
CA LEU A 1158 0.10 -4.04 39.58
C LEU A 1158 -1.25 -4.35 38.90
N LYS A 1159 -2.17 -5.05 39.58
CA LYS A 1159 -3.48 -5.37 39.00
C LYS A 1159 -4.38 -4.13 38.90
N GLU A 1160 -4.26 -3.21 39.84
CA GLU A 1160 -4.98 -1.93 39.77
C GLU A 1160 -4.42 -1.04 38.66
N PHE A 1161 -3.10 -1.06 38.44
CA PHE A 1161 -2.43 -0.34 37.36
C PHE A 1161 -2.84 -0.90 36.00
N GLU A 1162 -2.79 -2.22 35.81
CA GLU A 1162 -3.25 -2.90 34.60
C GLU A 1162 -4.74 -2.64 34.35
N GLY A 1163 -5.58 -2.79 35.38
CA GLY A 1163 -7.00 -2.52 35.29
C GLY A 1163 -7.32 -1.06 34.97
N TRP A 1164 -6.55 -0.11 35.50
CA TRP A 1164 -6.66 1.31 35.14
C TRP A 1164 -6.19 1.56 33.71
N LEU A 1165 -5.02 1.05 33.34
CA LEU A 1165 -4.39 1.27 32.04
C LEU A 1165 -5.28 0.78 30.90
N LEU A 1166 -5.93 -0.37 31.08
CA LEU A 1166 -6.82 -1.00 30.11
C LEU A 1166 -8.27 -0.48 30.14
N ASN A 1167 -8.64 0.43 31.06
CA ASN A 1167 -10.01 0.95 31.15
C ASN A 1167 -10.22 2.14 30.18
N PRO A 1168 -11.00 2.01 29.10
CA PRO A 1168 -11.17 3.08 28.10
C PRO A 1168 -11.89 4.33 28.64
N ASN A 1169 -12.56 4.24 29.79
CA ASN A 1169 -13.33 5.35 30.37
C ASN A 1169 -12.48 6.28 31.27
N GLU A 1170 -11.23 5.91 31.55
CA GLU A 1170 -10.32 6.72 32.36
C GLU A 1170 -9.46 7.60 31.43
N PRO A 1171 -9.41 8.93 31.64
CA PRO A 1171 -8.60 9.83 30.82
C PRO A 1171 -7.11 9.51 31.00
N LYS A 1172 -6.41 9.30 29.88
CA LYS A 1172 -4.96 9.00 29.83
C LYS A 1172 -4.32 9.71 28.65
N ASP A 1173 -3.04 9.98 28.76
CA ASP A 1173 -2.23 10.42 27.64
C ASP A 1173 -2.09 9.27 26.63
N SER A 1174 -2.53 9.47 25.38
CA SER A 1174 -2.57 8.42 24.37
C SER A 1174 -1.17 7.91 23.99
N ALA A 1175 -0.18 8.81 23.94
CA ALA A 1175 1.21 8.43 23.68
C ALA A 1175 1.79 7.66 24.87
N GLY A 1176 1.44 8.06 26.10
CA GLY A 1176 1.80 7.31 27.32
C GLY A 1176 1.21 5.90 27.34
N VAL A 1177 -0.04 5.74 26.90
CA VAL A 1177 -0.70 4.41 26.80
C VAL A 1177 -0.02 3.56 25.74
N GLU A 1178 0.24 4.12 24.56
CA GLU A 1178 0.92 3.42 23.47
C GLU A 1178 2.31 2.93 23.87
N LEU A 1179 3.11 3.79 24.50
CA LEU A 1179 4.43 3.44 25.01
C LEU A 1179 4.36 2.38 26.13
N ALA A 1180 3.36 2.45 27.02
CA ALA A 1180 3.15 1.45 28.06
C ALA A 1180 2.66 0.10 27.51
N MET A 1181 1.82 0.10 26.47
CA MET A 1181 1.34 -1.12 25.80
C MET A 1181 2.45 -1.87 25.09
N ALA A 1182 3.33 -1.16 24.38
CA ALA A 1182 4.51 -1.76 23.75
C ALA A 1182 5.45 -2.41 24.77
N GLN A 1183 5.52 -1.86 26.00
CA GLN A 1183 6.32 -2.42 27.08
C GLN A 1183 5.71 -3.71 27.66
N LEU A 1184 4.38 -3.84 27.69
CA LEU A 1184 3.68 -5.09 28.05
C LEU A 1184 3.79 -6.17 26.96
N GLU A 1185 4.38 -5.86 25.81
CA GLU A 1185 4.53 -6.74 24.64
C GLU A 1185 5.98 -7.20 24.39
N GLY A 1186 6.99 -6.61 25.03
CA GLY A 1186 8.42 -6.95 24.88
C GLY A 1186 9.08 -7.59 26.10
N ASP A 1187 10.32 -8.07 25.96
CA ASP A 1187 11.12 -8.70 27.04
C ASP A 1187 11.52 -7.73 28.19
N GLY A 1188 11.16 -6.44 28.10
CA GLY A 1188 11.61 -5.41 29.04
C GLY A 1188 10.81 -5.26 30.34
N ALA A 1189 9.70 -5.98 30.51
CA ALA A 1189 8.82 -5.84 31.69
C ALA A 1189 8.15 -7.17 32.08
N LYS A 1190 8.93 -8.24 32.22
CA LYS A 1190 8.49 -9.42 32.99
C LYS A 1190 8.64 -9.12 34.48
N ASN A 1191 7.85 -9.79 35.31
CA ASN A 1191 8.04 -9.78 36.76
C ASN A 1191 9.28 -10.61 37.13
N SER A 1192 10.45 -10.13 36.69
CA SER A 1192 11.71 -10.83 36.82
C SER A 1192 11.98 -11.10 38.30
N MET A 1193 12.08 -12.37 38.64
CA MET A 1193 12.49 -12.83 39.97
C MET A 1193 14.01 -12.92 40.09
N PHE A 1194 14.74 -12.46 39.08
CA PHE A 1194 16.14 -12.74 38.93
C PHE A 1194 16.96 -11.46 39.06
N ARG A 1195 18.06 -11.57 39.79
CA ARG A 1195 19.10 -10.54 39.84
C ARG A 1195 20.34 -11.08 39.15
N TYR A 1196 20.76 -10.40 38.11
CA TYR A 1196 21.99 -10.71 37.41
C TYR A 1196 23.22 -10.44 38.30
N THR A 1197 24.11 -11.43 38.42
CA THR A 1197 25.37 -11.28 39.17
C THR A 1197 26.59 -11.52 38.27
N CYS A 1198 27.70 -10.87 38.62
CA CYS A 1198 28.95 -10.90 37.83
C CYS A 1198 30.23 -11.10 38.69
N PRO A 1199 30.24 -12.01 39.69
CA PRO A 1199 31.37 -12.12 40.62
C PRO A 1199 32.70 -12.52 39.95
N GLN A 1200 32.70 -13.32 38.87
CA GLN A 1200 33.94 -13.69 38.18
C GLN A 1200 34.46 -12.53 37.35
N THR A 1201 33.58 -11.84 36.63
CA THR A 1201 33.91 -10.60 35.93
C THR A 1201 34.57 -9.60 36.88
N MET A 1202 34.01 -9.41 38.08
CA MET A 1202 34.59 -8.52 39.10
C MET A 1202 35.97 -8.99 39.61
N GLU A 1203 36.21 -10.31 39.70
CA GLU A 1203 37.52 -10.86 40.05
C GLU A 1203 38.59 -10.53 39.00
N PHE A 1204 38.27 -10.66 37.71
CA PHE A 1204 39.21 -10.34 36.61
C PHE A 1204 39.38 -8.83 36.39
N LEU A 1205 38.38 -8.03 36.73
CA LEU A 1205 38.49 -6.58 36.73
C LEU A 1205 39.24 -6.05 37.96
N ALA A 1206 39.41 -6.85 39.01
CA ALA A 1206 40.13 -6.44 40.21
C ALA A 1206 41.58 -6.06 39.87
N GLY A 1207 41.95 -4.80 40.13
CA GLY A 1207 43.28 -4.27 39.82
C GLY A 1207 43.45 -3.66 38.43
N THR A 1208 42.42 -3.69 37.57
CA THR A 1208 42.41 -2.98 36.27
C THR A 1208 42.08 -1.49 36.39
N GLY A 1209 41.57 -1.06 37.55
CA GLY A 1209 41.10 0.30 37.80
C GLY A 1209 39.70 0.61 37.25
N VAL A 1210 39.04 -0.35 36.60
CA VAL A 1210 37.64 -0.22 36.15
C VAL A 1210 36.71 -0.27 37.36
N GLN A 1211 35.80 0.69 37.47
CA GLN A 1211 34.80 0.78 38.53
C GLN A 1211 33.42 1.01 37.91
N CYS A 1212 32.41 0.29 38.40
CA CYS A 1212 31.02 0.53 38.01
C CYS A 1212 30.40 1.59 38.92
N ALA A 1213 29.77 2.61 38.33
CA ALA A 1213 29.02 3.58 39.10
C ALA A 1213 27.73 2.94 39.66
N GLU A 1214 27.38 3.30 40.89
CA GLU A 1214 26.11 2.89 41.50
C GLU A 1214 24.95 3.70 40.88
N PRO A 1215 23.79 3.08 40.61
CA PRO A 1215 22.60 3.78 40.08
C PRO A 1215 21.89 4.57 41.19
N ASP A 1216 22.58 5.56 41.74
CA ASP A 1216 22.10 6.40 42.84
C ASP A 1216 21.34 7.66 42.35
N ALA A 1217 20.89 8.50 43.29
CA ALA A 1217 20.18 9.74 42.95
C ALA A 1217 21.02 10.68 42.05
N ALA A 1218 22.35 10.71 42.20
CA ALA A 1218 23.21 11.56 41.38
C ALA A 1218 23.27 11.03 39.93
N TYR A 1219 23.29 9.71 39.75
CA TYR A 1219 23.20 9.05 38.45
C TYR A 1219 21.91 9.43 37.71
N PHE A 1220 20.75 9.27 38.38
CA PHE A 1220 19.45 9.61 37.79
C PHE A 1220 19.29 11.11 37.50
N ASN A 1221 19.83 11.99 38.34
CA ASN A 1221 19.78 13.43 38.08
C ASN A 1221 20.51 13.80 36.78
N LYS A 1222 21.64 13.16 36.46
CA LYS A 1222 22.35 13.38 35.20
C LYS A 1222 21.55 12.86 34.01
N LEU A 1223 21.00 11.64 34.12
CA LEU A 1223 20.12 11.05 33.10
C LEU A 1223 18.93 11.96 32.79
N ILE A 1224 18.22 12.41 33.83
CA ILE A 1224 17.05 13.29 33.72
C ILE A 1224 17.46 14.63 33.11
N HIS A 1225 18.56 15.23 33.57
CA HIS A 1225 19.05 16.49 33.04
C HIS A 1225 19.30 16.40 31.53
N HIS A 1226 20.03 15.38 31.09
CA HIS A 1226 20.30 15.17 29.67
C HIS A 1226 19.02 14.90 28.87
N ALA A 1227 18.13 14.03 29.37
CA ALA A 1227 16.86 13.72 28.72
C ALA A 1227 15.97 14.96 28.53
N VAL A 1228 15.97 15.87 29.51
CA VAL A 1228 15.26 17.15 29.43
C VAL A 1228 15.94 18.12 28.47
N GLU A 1229 17.27 18.19 28.48
CA GLU A 1229 18.08 19.05 27.61
C GLU A 1229 17.83 18.76 26.13
N ILE A 1230 17.70 17.48 25.76
CA ILE A 1230 17.41 17.04 24.39
C ILE A 1230 15.90 17.00 24.07
N GLY A 1231 15.04 17.37 25.02
CA GLY A 1231 13.58 17.38 24.84
C GLY A 1231 12.90 16.01 24.87
N TYR A 1232 13.60 14.94 25.26
CA TYR A 1232 13.04 13.60 25.36
C TYR A 1232 12.12 13.43 26.57
N PHE A 1233 12.50 13.98 27.72
CA PHE A 1233 11.63 14.10 28.89
C PHE A 1233 11.11 15.54 29.02
N ILE A 1234 9.87 15.66 29.49
CA ILE A 1234 9.23 16.96 29.70
C ILE A 1234 9.79 17.58 30.98
N GLN A 1235 9.95 18.91 31.03
CA GLN A 1235 10.49 19.57 32.22
C GLN A 1235 9.64 19.30 33.48
N PRO A 1236 10.25 18.95 34.62
CA PRO A 1236 9.57 18.85 35.90
C PRO A 1236 8.75 20.12 36.19
N ASN A 1237 7.49 19.97 36.59
CA ASN A 1237 6.54 21.06 36.92
C ASN A 1237 6.10 22.00 35.79
N SER A 1238 6.39 21.71 34.51
CA SER A 1238 5.97 22.55 33.36
C SER A 1238 4.54 22.30 32.86
N PHE A 1239 3.88 21.22 33.33
CA PHE A 1239 2.61 20.74 32.81
C PHE A 1239 1.35 21.55 33.20
N ASP A 1240 1.44 22.49 34.15
CA ASP A 1240 0.27 23.26 34.61
C ASP A 1240 -0.22 24.34 33.62
N ASN A 1241 0.47 24.54 32.48
CA ASN A 1241 0.14 25.59 31.52
C ASN A 1241 -0.48 25.10 30.19
N VAL A 1242 -0.63 23.79 29.96
CA VAL A 1242 -1.05 23.26 28.63
C VAL A 1242 -2.44 22.61 28.64
N THR A 1243 -3.08 22.44 29.79
CA THR A 1243 -4.48 21.96 29.89
C THR A 1243 -5.43 23.07 30.37
N ARG A 1244 -5.49 24.17 29.60
CA ARG A 1244 -6.59 25.14 29.65
C ARG A 1244 -7.09 25.52 28.27
#